data_AF-A0A8K0ERV2-F1
#
_entry.id   AF-A0A8K0ERV2-F1
#
_cell.length_a   1.000
_cell.length_b   1.000
_cell.length_c   1.000
_cell.angle_alpha   90.00
_cell.angle_beta   90.00
_cell.angle_gamma   90.00
#
_symmetry.space_group_name_H-M   'P 1'
#
loop_
_entity.id
_entity.type
_entity.pdbx_description
1 polymer ?
#
loop_
_entity_poly.entity_id
_entity_poly.type
_entity_poly.pdbx_seq_one_letter_code
_entity_poly.pdbx_strand_id
1 'polypeptide(L)'
;MGSRMTMIWVFLSLSLMADTGAEQAGLFLTTYSGYDYFKVQASGPMTSANVNATCEAAGYAAPCAGLGSLCEGDCVQTGLDNCGWPMDEIAKQLCSGRASQCPQMDRIYVVMATTFRSGSACGVERAGCSGSVTGPNCYCATGNNYNNGYALCAQVGVNSCLPNPCHIQATCTDPPYPSTNATCTCNAGYTGDGRVNGTGCSDIVNACLSNPCHAQATCTDNPPPALDANCTCNAGYTGDGRTNGTGCSDINACSSNPCHAQATCTDNPAPALDANCTCNVGYTGDGRAIGTGCSDINTCSKSSNPCHAQATCTDNPAPALDANCTCNVGYTGDGRTNGTGCLDINACSANPCHAQATCTDNPAPALDANCTCNVGYTGDGRANGAGCSDFNTCSKSSNPCHAQATCTDNPAPALDANCTCNVGYTGDGRANGTGCSDINACSSNPCHTQATCTDNPAPALDANCTCNVGYTGDGRANGTGCSDINTCLNSSNPCHAQATCTDNPAPALDANCTCNVGYIGDGRANGTGCSDINTCLNSSNPCHAQATCTDNPAPALDANCTCNVGYTGDGRANGTGCLDENACLSNPCHTNANCTDNPPPAIDANCTCNAGYTGDGRANGTGCSDVNACSSNPCHANATCTDNPAPALDASCTCNAGFAGDGVVNANGTGCLLQPVSGAGSSDIAFFLTLACTLMAILSTVSEQAMFE
;
A
#
# COMPACT_ATOMS: atom_id res chain seq x y z
N MET A 1 25.77 -45.49 64.70
CA MET A 1 25.90 -45.65 66.18
C MET A 1 25.36 -47.02 66.56
N GLY A 2 25.95 -47.72 67.53
CA GLY A 2 25.26 -48.84 68.22
C GLY A 2 25.74 -50.27 67.97
N SER A 3 27.04 -50.57 68.08
CA SER A 3 27.49 -51.97 68.16
C SER A 3 27.38 -52.52 69.58
N ARG A 4 26.96 -53.79 69.75
CA ARG A 4 27.22 -54.59 70.95
C ARG A 4 27.56 -56.03 70.57
N MET A 5 28.76 -56.47 70.95
CA MET A 5 29.19 -57.88 70.99
C MET A 5 29.16 -58.35 72.45
N THR A 6 28.99 -59.66 72.66
CA THR A 6 29.05 -60.29 73.99
C THR A 6 29.98 -61.51 73.92
N MET A 7 30.87 -61.66 74.92
CA MET A 7 31.84 -62.76 75.03
C MET A 7 31.26 -63.97 75.77
N ILE A 8 31.75 -65.17 75.44
CA ILE A 8 31.60 -66.42 76.23
C ILE A 8 32.95 -67.18 76.19
N TRP A 9 33.32 -67.87 77.28
CA TRP A 9 34.59 -68.62 77.48
C TRP A 9 34.32 -70.03 78.06
N VAL A 10 35.11 -71.05 77.68
CA VAL A 10 35.17 -72.41 78.29
C VAL A 10 36.60 -73.00 78.14
N PHE A 11 37.05 -73.90 79.03
CA PHE A 11 38.42 -74.49 79.07
C PHE A 11 38.50 -75.94 79.64
N LEU A 12 39.44 -76.76 79.12
CA LEU A 12 40.19 -77.91 79.74
C LEU A 12 39.40 -79.20 80.16
N SER A 13 39.98 -80.41 80.42
CA SER A 13 41.38 -80.96 80.43
C SER A 13 41.44 -82.54 80.31
N LEU A 14 42.63 -83.18 80.42
CA LEU A 14 42.95 -84.62 80.11
C LEU A 14 43.49 -85.48 81.31
N SER A 15 44.20 -86.63 81.11
CA SER A 15 44.09 -87.89 81.94
C SER A 15 45.39 -88.68 82.36
N LEU A 16 45.25 -89.77 83.17
CA LEU A 16 45.92 -91.15 83.14
C LEU A 16 47.19 -91.61 83.99
N MET A 17 47.47 -92.95 83.95
CA MET A 17 48.62 -93.85 84.41
C MET A 17 48.61 -94.44 85.87
N ALA A 18 49.27 -95.55 86.33
CA ALA A 18 50.25 -96.60 85.82
C ALA A 18 50.24 -97.97 86.64
N ASP A 19 51.12 -98.98 86.38
CA ASP A 19 51.17 -100.39 86.98
C ASP A 19 52.56 -101.17 86.85
N THR A 20 52.83 -102.31 87.55
CA THR A 20 53.98 -103.30 87.34
C THR A 20 53.92 -104.72 88.05
N GLY A 21 54.37 -105.84 87.42
CA GLY A 21 54.77 -107.15 88.07
C GLY A 21 55.04 -108.38 87.13
N ALA A 22 55.84 -109.42 87.52
CA ALA A 22 56.16 -110.63 86.68
C ALA A 22 56.75 -111.89 87.42
N GLU A 23 56.79 -113.08 86.77
CA GLU A 23 57.07 -114.43 87.35
C GLU A 23 58.04 -115.34 86.49
N GLN A 24 58.34 -116.60 86.90
CA GLN A 24 59.42 -117.45 86.34
C GLN A 24 58.93 -118.66 85.50
N ALA A 25 59.32 -118.76 84.22
CA ALA A 25 58.76 -119.71 83.24
C ALA A 25 59.60 -120.98 82.95
N GLY A 26 58.94 -122.04 82.44
CA GLY A 26 59.55 -123.31 82.03
C GLY A 26 60.10 -123.33 80.59
N LEU A 27 60.93 -124.33 80.26
CA LEU A 27 61.52 -124.47 78.92
C LEU A 27 60.68 -125.40 78.03
N PHE A 28 60.13 -124.86 76.94
CA PHE A 28 59.36 -125.64 75.95
C PHE A 28 60.19 -126.80 75.36
N LEU A 29 59.54 -127.95 75.17
CA LEU A 29 60.07 -129.14 74.51
C LEU A 29 59.43 -129.32 73.12
N THR A 30 58.11 -129.54 73.09
CA THR A 30 57.37 -129.93 71.89
C THR A 30 55.86 -129.83 72.13
N THR A 31 55.08 -129.71 71.05
CA THR A 31 53.61 -129.81 71.09
C THR A 31 53.19 -131.23 70.75
N TYR A 32 52.35 -131.86 71.55
CA TYR A 32 51.81 -133.19 71.26
C TYR A 32 50.33 -133.34 71.68
N SER A 33 49.51 -133.92 70.80
CA SER A 33 48.06 -134.10 71.00
C SER A 33 47.31 -132.82 71.41
N GLY A 34 47.72 -131.65 70.90
CA GLY A 34 47.12 -130.34 71.21
C GLY A 34 47.62 -129.66 72.48
N TYR A 35 48.58 -130.26 73.21
CA TYR A 35 49.19 -129.68 74.40
C TYR A 35 50.65 -129.30 74.14
N ASP A 36 51.07 -128.11 74.55
CA ASP A 36 52.47 -127.70 74.58
C ASP A 36 53.15 -128.27 75.83
N TYR A 37 54.23 -129.04 75.66
CA TYR A 37 54.98 -129.65 76.76
C TYR A 37 56.25 -128.86 77.07
N PHE A 38 56.53 -128.70 78.35
CA PHE A 38 57.67 -127.98 78.90
C PHE A 38 58.46 -128.91 79.82
N LYS A 39 59.77 -128.65 79.96
CA LYS A 39 60.55 -129.12 81.11
C LYS A 39 60.82 -128.01 82.09
N VAL A 40 60.58 -128.29 83.37
CA VAL A 40 60.79 -127.37 84.50
C VAL A 40 61.82 -128.01 85.41
N GLN A 41 62.77 -127.22 85.93
CA GLN A 41 63.85 -127.74 86.77
C GLN A 41 63.34 -128.02 88.19
N ALA A 42 63.41 -129.28 88.62
CA ALA A 42 63.04 -129.69 89.96
C ALA A 42 64.25 -129.59 90.92
N SER A 43 63.98 -129.47 92.22
CA SER A 43 65.00 -129.54 93.27
C SER A 43 64.67 -130.64 94.28
N GLY A 44 65.70 -131.29 94.84
CA GLY A 44 65.52 -132.46 95.71
C GLY A 44 65.26 -133.76 94.93
N PRO A 45 64.72 -134.81 95.59
CA PRO A 45 64.59 -136.15 95.01
C PRO A 45 63.47 -136.23 93.96
N MET A 46 63.64 -137.05 92.93
CA MET A 46 62.67 -137.19 91.84
C MET A 46 61.54 -138.17 92.22
N THR A 47 60.75 -137.81 93.23
CA THR A 47 59.47 -138.45 93.56
C THR A 47 58.37 -137.93 92.62
N SER A 48 57.31 -138.70 92.40
CA SER A 48 56.17 -138.27 91.56
C SER A 48 55.50 -137.00 92.10
N ALA A 49 55.40 -136.86 93.43
CA ALA A 49 54.83 -135.68 94.08
C ALA A 49 55.68 -134.41 93.84
N ASN A 50 57.01 -134.53 93.88
CA ASN A 50 57.90 -133.40 93.58
C ASN A 50 57.82 -132.99 92.11
N VAL A 51 57.67 -133.96 91.19
CA VAL A 51 57.44 -133.69 89.76
C VAL A 51 56.15 -132.91 89.53
N ASN A 52 55.01 -133.30 90.15
CA ASN A 52 53.76 -132.55 89.99
C ASN A 52 53.85 -131.13 90.59
N ALA A 53 54.32 -131.00 91.83
CA ALA A 53 54.44 -129.71 92.49
C ALA A 53 55.38 -128.74 91.74
N THR A 54 56.42 -129.26 91.06
CA THR A 54 57.32 -128.47 90.21
C THR A 54 56.60 -127.90 88.98
N CYS A 55 55.60 -128.60 88.43
CA CYS A 55 54.79 -128.10 87.32
C CYS A 55 53.78 -127.05 87.79
N GLU A 56 53.03 -127.35 88.86
CA GLU A 56 52.00 -126.46 89.41
C GLU A 56 52.60 -125.11 89.83
N ALA A 57 53.76 -125.12 90.48
CA ALA A 57 54.50 -123.92 90.88
C ALA A 57 55.06 -123.09 89.71
N ALA A 58 55.00 -123.60 88.48
CA ALA A 58 55.39 -122.91 87.25
C ALA A 58 54.19 -122.57 86.35
N GLY A 59 52.95 -122.72 86.84
CA GLY A 59 51.73 -122.40 86.09
C GLY A 59 51.28 -123.47 85.08
N TYR A 60 51.84 -124.68 85.15
CA TYR A 60 51.55 -125.79 84.24
C TYR A 60 50.96 -127.00 84.98
N ALA A 61 50.25 -127.87 84.26
CA ALA A 61 49.84 -129.17 84.80
C ALA A 61 50.89 -130.26 84.50
N ALA A 62 51.17 -131.19 85.41
CA ALA A 62 51.97 -132.37 85.08
C ALA A 62 51.12 -133.41 84.31
N PRO A 63 51.63 -134.00 83.21
CA PRO A 63 50.92 -135.03 82.46
C PRO A 63 51.10 -136.39 83.13
N CYS A 64 50.08 -137.23 83.04
CA CYS A 64 50.21 -138.63 83.45
C CYS A 64 51.17 -139.40 82.53
N ALA A 65 51.83 -140.41 83.07
CA ALA A 65 52.73 -141.29 82.31
C ALA A 65 52.00 -142.23 81.32
N GLY A 66 50.68 -142.35 81.45
CA GLY A 66 49.81 -143.23 80.68
C GLY A 66 48.56 -143.60 81.47
N LEU A 67 47.69 -144.40 80.86
CA LEU A 67 46.51 -144.96 81.54
C LEU A 67 46.89 -146.23 82.31
N GLY A 68 46.47 -146.35 83.57
CA GLY A 68 46.63 -147.56 84.38
C GLY A 68 47.26 -147.34 85.77
N SER A 69 46.97 -148.26 86.70
CA SER A 69 47.19 -148.14 88.15
C SER A 69 48.65 -148.10 88.65
N LEU A 70 49.63 -148.08 87.74
CA LEU A 70 51.05 -147.82 88.04
C LEU A 70 51.55 -146.47 87.49
N CYS A 71 50.78 -145.81 86.62
CA CYS A 71 51.18 -144.59 85.90
C CYS A 71 50.25 -143.40 86.17
N GLU A 72 49.02 -143.67 86.59
CA GLU A 72 48.00 -142.69 86.92
C GLU A 72 48.16 -142.26 88.40
N GLY A 73 48.61 -141.03 88.60
CA GLY A 73 48.81 -140.40 89.91
C GLY A 73 48.11 -139.03 89.96
N ASP A 74 48.60 -138.12 90.80
CA ASP A 74 48.16 -136.71 90.78
C ASP A 74 48.76 -136.02 89.54
N CYS A 75 48.02 -136.10 88.43
CA CYS A 75 48.41 -135.63 87.11
C CYS A 75 47.17 -135.42 86.21
N VAL A 76 47.35 -134.68 85.10
CA VAL A 76 46.33 -134.51 84.06
C VAL A 76 46.53 -135.53 82.95
N GLN A 77 45.46 -136.19 82.52
CA GLN A 77 45.49 -137.03 81.31
C GLN A 77 45.63 -136.14 80.07
N THR A 78 46.72 -136.31 79.33
CA THR A 78 47.05 -135.54 78.13
C THR A 78 47.12 -136.48 76.91
N GLY A 79 48.08 -136.31 76.00
CA GLY A 79 48.30 -137.24 74.89
C GLY A 79 49.08 -138.51 75.26
N LEU A 80 49.63 -138.59 76.48
CA LEU A 80 50.48 -139.70 76.91
C LEU A 80 49.60 -140.86 77.42
N ASP A 81 49.54 -141.95 76.66
CA ASP A 81 48.70 -143.13 76.94
C ASP A 81 49.49 -144.36 77.40
N ASN A 82 50.74 -144.50 76.95
CA ASN A 82 51.54 -145.72 77.04
C ASN A 82 52.29 -145.89 78.38
N CYS A 83 51.56 -146.34 79.41
CA CYS A 83 52.11 -146.65 80.74
C CYS A 83 53.29 -147.66 80.72
N GLY A 84 53.42 -148.50 79.68
CA GLY A 84 54.54 -149.43 79.53
C GLY A 84 55.83 -148.76 79.03
N TRP A 85 55.71 -147.65 78.30
CA TRP A 85 56.83 -146.83 77.84
C TRP A 85 56.51 -145.32 78.01
N PRO A 86 56.48 -144.79 79.25
CA PRO A 86 56.23 -143.37 79.50
C PRO A 86 57.20 -142.44 78.75
N MET A 87 56.65 -141.33 78.22
CA MET A 87 57.36 -140.29 77.45
C MET A 87 57.94 -140.73 76.10
N ASP A 88 57.74 -141.97 75.63
CA ASP A 88 58.20 -142.39 74.29
C ASP A 88 57.52 -141.55 73.19
N GLU A 89 56.29 -141.07 73.42
CA GLU A 89 55.53 -140.19 72.53
C GLU A 89 56.20 -138.81 72.35
N ILE A 90 56.70 -138.23 73.45
CA ILE A 90 57.47 -136.98 73.44
C ILE A 90 58.83 -137.21 72.76
N ALA A 91 59.49 -138.34 73.04
CA ALA A 91 60.75 -138.70 72.40
C ALA A 91 60.64 -138.98 70.90
N LYS A 92 59.47 -139.42 70.41
CA LYS A 92 59.17 -139.51 68.98
C LYS A 92 59.10 -138.13 68.33
N GLN A 93 58.55 -137.11 69.00
CA GLN A 93 58.55 -135.73 68.46
C GLN A 93 59.95 -135.09 68.52
N LEU A 94 60.70 -135.31 69.61
CA LEU A 94 62.01 -134.69 69.84
C LEU A 94 63.16 -135.35 69.07
N CYS A 95 63.15 -136.68 68.99
CA CYS A 95 64.28 -137.48 68.51
C CYS A 95 63.90 -138.58 67.50
N SER A 96 62.63 -138.67 67.07
CA SER A 96 62.11 -139.73 66.19
C SER A 96 62.41 -141.16 66.66
N GLY A 97 62.51 -141.37 67.98
CA GLY A 97 62.93 -142.63 68.58
C GLY A 97 62.42 -142.81 70.02
N ARG A 98 62.93 -143.83 70.72
CA ARG A 98 62.55 -144.08 72.12
C ARG A 98 63.18 -143.05 73.06
N ALA A 99 62.51 -142.76 74.17
CA ALA A 99 62.99 -141.84 75.19
C ALA A 99 64.35 -142.27 75.77
N SER A 100 64.57 -143.57 75.92
CA SER A 100 65.86 -144.16 76.33
C SER A 100 67.03 -143.88 75.38
N GLN A 101 66.76 -143.49 74.13
CA GLN A 101 67.77 -143.18 73.11
C GLN A 101 67.83 -141.68 72.79
N CYS A 102 66.93 -140.86 73.33
CA CYS A 102 66.77 -139.45 72.99
C CYS A 102 67.62 -138.53 73.88
N PRO A 103 68.65 -137.84 73.35
CA PRO A 103 69.55 -136.99 74.15
C PRO A 103 68.87 -135.85 74.91
N GLN A 104 67.69 -135.42 74.47
CA GLN A 104 66.94 -134.30 75.07
C GLN A 104 66.07 -134.72 76.27
N MET A 105 65.75 -136.02 76.38
CA MET A 105 64.98 -136.61 77.49
C MET A 105 65.82 -136.93 78.73
N ASP A 106 67.14 -136.80 78.64
CA ASP A 106 68.08 -137.11 79.71
C ASP A 106 67.79 -136.29 80.98
N ARG A 107 67.64 -136.98 82.10
CA ARG A 107 67.26 -136.44 83.42
C ARG A 107 65.85 -135.81 83.49
N ILE A 108 64.97 -136.09 82.53
CA ILE A 108 63.53 -135.76 82.61
C ILE A 108 62.77 -136.91 83.28
N TYR A 109 61.81 -136.54 84.13
CA TYR A 109 60.97 -137.43 84.92
C TYR A 109 59.48 -137.08 84.76
N VAL A 110 58.64 -138.11 84.73
CA VAL A 110 57.17 -138.00 84.64
C VAL A 110 56.50 -138.60 85.89
N VAL A 111 55.32 -138.09 86.22
CA VAL A 111 54.47 -138.57 87.32
C VAL A 111 54.06 -140.02 87.07
N MET A 112 54.23 -140.85 88.10
CA MET A 112 53.74 -142.24 88.17
C MET A 112 52.81 -142.39 89.37
N ALA A 113 52.02 -143.46 89.42
CA ALA A 113 51.18 -143.77 90.58
C ALA A 113 52.04 -143.96 91.84
N THR A 114 51.49 -143.64 93.02
CA THR A 114 52.20 -143.71 94.31
C THR A 114 52.68 -145.12 94.68
N THR A 115 52.04 -146.16 94.13
CA THR A 115 52.44 -147.57 94.24
C THR A 115 53.72 -147.92 93.48
N PHE A 116 54.12 -147.12 92.47
CA PHE A 116 55.30 -147.40 91.66
C PHE A 116 56.59 -147.13 92.44
N ARG A 117 57.29 -148.21 92.80
CA ARG A 117 58.61 -148.21 93.48
C ARG A 117 58.69 -147.28 94.70
N SER A 118 57.60 -147.19 95.46
CA SER A 118 57.41 -146.28 96.61
C SER A 118 57.42 -144.79 96.23
N GLY A 119 56.41 -144.34 95.47
CA GLY A 119 56.21 -142.93 95.11
C GLY A 119 57.27 -142.34 94.15
N SER A 120 58.03 -143.19 93.47
CA SER A 120 59.12 -142.78 92.59
C SER A 120 58.60 -142.27 91.25
N ALA A 121 59.13 -141.17 90.74
CA ALA A 121 58.95 -140.82 89.34
C ALA A 121 59.68 -141.83 88.43
N CYS A 122 59.25 -141.90 87.17
CA CYS A 122 59.91 -142.65 86.10
C CYS A 122 60.69 -141.67 85.23
N GLY A 123 61.98 -141.91 85.02
CA GLY A 123 62.84 -141.03 84.22
C GLY A 123 63.82 -141.74 83.30
N VAL A 124 64.54 -140.94 82.50
CA VAL A 124 65.60 -141.41 81.59
C VAL A 124 66.95 -140.92 82.11
N GLU A 125 67.92 -141.82 82.25
CA GLU A 125 69.28 -141.49 82.69
C GLU A 125 70.31 -142.22 81.80
N ARG A 126 71.25 -141.46 81.21
CA ARG A 126 72.28 -142.00 80.30
C ARG A 126 73.62 -142.36 80.96
N ALA A 127 73.79 -142.15 82.26
CA ALA A 127 75.02 -142.51 82.97
C ALA A 127 74.76 -142.89 84.44
N GLY A 128 75.50 -143.87 84.96
CA GLY A 128 75.54 -144.18 86.40
C GLY A 128 74.52 -145.20 86.92
N CYS A 129 73.97 -146.07 86.08
CA CYS A 129 72.90 -146.99 86.46
C CYS A 129 73.25 -147.99 87.58
N SER A 130 72.53 -147.92 88.70
CA SER A 130 72.66 -148.85 89.82
C SER A 130 71.75 -150.09 89.65
N GLY A 131 72.18 -151.09 88.87
CA GLY A 131 71.44 -152.35 88.70
C GLY A 131 71.99 -153.21 87.56
N SER A 132 71.78 -154.53 87.62
CA SER A 132 72.49 -155.53 86.79
C SER A 132 72.05 -155.59 85.30
N VAL A 133 72.22 -154.49 84.57
CA VAL A 133 72.28 -154.49 83.10
C VAL A 133 73.41 -153.55 82.66
N THR A 134 74.55 -154.11 82.25
CA THR A 134 75.64 -153.34 81.63
C THR A 134 75.28 -153.00 80.19
N GLY A 135 74.50 -151.93 80.02
CA GLY A 135 74.11 -151.36 78.73
C GLY A 135 74.03 -149.82 78.81
N PRO A 136 74.20 -149.08 77.71
CA PRO A 136 74.51 -147.65 77.75
C PRO A 136 73.34 -146.69 78.04
N ASN A 137 72.11 -147.18 78.19
CA ASN A 137 70.92 -146.33 78.39
C ASN A 137 69.98 -146.95 79.43
N CYS A 138 69.59 -146.19 80.45
CA CYS A 138 68.67 -146.68 81.48
C CYS A 138 67.30 -146.01 81.39
N TYR A 139 66.31 -146.85 81.14
CA TYR A 139 64.94 -146.46 80.90
C TYR A 139 64.05 -146.74 82.12
N CYS A 140 63.16 -145.81 82.43
CA CYS A 140 62.37 -145.80 83.65
C CYS A 140 63.23 -146.04 84.91
N ALA A 141 64.29 -145.23 85.02
CA ALA A 141 65.12 -145.15 86.20
C ALA A 141 64.26 -144.77 87.42
N THR A 142 64.57 -145.36 88.57
CA THR A 142 63.85 -145.08 89.83
C THR A 142 64.25 -143.72 90.36
N GLY A 143 63.46 -142.69 90.07
CA GLY A 143 63.69 -141.30 90.47
C GLY A 143 64.00 -141.08 91.96
N ASN A 144 63.56 -141.95 92.86
CA ASN A 144 63.98 -141.91 94.27
C ASN A 144 65.51 -142.04 94.48
N ASN A 145 66.25 -142.61 93.53
CA ASN A 145 67.72 -142.70 93.56
C ASN A 145 68.43 -141.44 93.03
N TYR A 146 67.68 -140.48 92.45
CA TYR A 146 68.21 -139.32 91.73
C TYR A 146 67.65 -138.01 92.30
N ASN A 147 68.42 -136.93 92.19
CA ASN A 147 68.05 -135.62 92.70
C ASN A 147 68.29 -134.54 91.64
N ASN A 148 67.54 -133.43 91.71
CA ASN A 148 67.70 -132.24 90.88
C ASN A 148 67.68 -132.56 89.36
N GLY A 149 66.65 -133.30 88.93
CA GLY A 149 66.30 -133.53 87.52
C GLY A 149 65.30 -132.49 87.00
N TYR A 150 64.57 -132.84 85.94
CA TYR A 150 63.51 -132.02 85.36
C TYR A 150 62.15 -132.71 85.42
N ALA A 151 61.10 -131.95 85.74
CA ALA A 151 59.70 -132.33 85.58
C ALA A 151 59.21 -132.04 84.15
N LEU A 152 58.17 -132.76 83.70
CA LEU A 152 57.49 -132.59 82.41
C LEU A 152 56.08 -131.98 82.65
N CYS A 153 55.65 -130.94 81.93
CA CYS A 153 54.46 -130.12 82.25
C CYS A 153 53.70 -129.56 80.99
N ALA A 154 52.43 -129.09 81.07
CA ALA A 154 51.59 -128.64 79.91
C ALA A 154 50.50 -127.52 80.14
N GLN A 155 49.84 -126.99 79.06
CA GLN A 155 49.00 -125.73 78.98
C GLN A 155 47.73 -125.77 78.03
N VAL A 156 46.72 -124.84 78.13
CA VAL A 156 45.39 -124.81 77.36
C VAL A 156 44.67 -123.42 77.13
N GLY A 157 43.94 -123.15 76.00
CA GLY A 157 42.86 -122.07 75.81
C GLY A 157 42.76 -121.19 74.49
N VAL A 158 41.57 -120.64 74.05
CA VAL A 158 41.34 -119.73 72.84
C VAL A 158 40.08 -118.75 72.86
N ASN A 159 39.89 -117.83 71.87
CA ASN A 159 38.96 -116.65 71.78
C ASN A 159 37.88 -116.66 70.64
N SER A 160 36.82 -115.81 70.67
CA SER A 160 35.66 -115.82 69.73
C SER A 160 35.28 -114.57 68.89
N CYS A 161 35.85 -113.36 69.07
CA CYS A 161 35.32 -112.14 68.39
C CYS A 161 35.75 -111.90 66.92
N LEU A 162 36.32 -112.92 66.25
CA LEU A 162 36.93 -112.80 64.93
C LEU A 162 36.41 -113.88 63.97
N PRO A 163 35.83 -113.54 62.81
CA PRO A 163 35.60 -112.20 62.26
C PRO A 163 34.36 -111.48 62.83
N ASN A 164 34.31 -110.15 62.69
CA ASN A 164 33.25 -109.28 63.22
C ASN A 164 31.89 -109.46 62.46
N PRO A 165 30.77 -109.76 63.15
CA PRO A 165 29.44 -109.96 62.54
C PRO A 165 28.50 -108.72 62.50
N CYS A 166 28.94 -107.53 62.93
CA CYS A 166 28.06 -106.36 63.10
C CYS A 166 28.03 -105.39 61.90
N HIS A 167 26.88 -104.73 61.70
CA HIS A 167 26.60 -103.75 60.64
C HIS A 167 27.49 -102.50 60.75
N ILE A 168 27.70 -101.76 59.65
CA ILE A 168 28.60 -100.60 59.61
C ILE A 168 28.20 -99.44 60.54
N GLN A 169 26.94 -99.40 60.98
CA GLN A 169 26.43 -98.45 61.97
C GLN A 169 26.20 -99.13 63.34
N ALA A 170 26.97 -100.15 63.69
CA ALA A 170 26.84 -100.91 64.93
C ALA A 170 28.19 -101.35 65.53
N THR A 171 28.22 -101.53 66.86
CA THR A 171 29.41 -101.91 67.65
C THR A 171 29.33 -103.35 68.16
N CYS A 172 30.48 -104.05 68.27
CA CYS A 172 30.59 -105.49 68.58
C CYS A 172 31.29 -105.77 69.94
N THR A 173 30.91 -106.86 70.64
CA THR A 173 31.54 -107.30 71.91
C THR A 173 31.62 -108.82 72.08
N ASP A 174 32.71 -109.31 72.68
CA ASP A 174 33.02 -110.73 72.96
C ASP A 174 32.70 -111.11 74.43
N PRO A 175 32.09 -112.27 74.72
CA PRO A 175 31.77 -112.69 76.09
C PRO A 175 32.81 -113.64 76.71
N PRO A 176 32.91 -113.72 78.05
CA PRO A 176 33.75 -114.70 78.73
C PRO A 176 33.16 -116.13 78.73
N TYR A 177 34.02 -117.12 78.92
CA TYR A 177 33.68 -118.55 79.03
C TYR A 177 32.60 -118.79 80.12
N PRO A 178 31.60 -119.68 79.89
CA PRO A 178 31.45 -120.62 78.77
C PRO A 178 30.67 -120.08 77.56
N SER A 179 30.43 -118.77 77.46
CA SER A 179 29.75 -118.19 76.29
C SER A 179 30.69 -118.02 75.10
N THR A 180 30.15 -118.07 73.88
CA THR A 180 30.92 -118.16 72.61
C THR A 180 30.29 -117.39 71.43
N ASN A 181 29.39 -116.42 71.69
CA ASN A 181 28.64 -115.71 70.64
C ASN A 181 28.61 -114.19 70.87
N ALA A 182 28.92 -113.42 69.82
CA ALA A 182 29.09 -111.97 69.89
C ALA A 182 27.76 -111.18 69.80
N THR A 183 27.77 -109.96 70.36
CA THR A 183 26.62 -109.05 70.45
C THR A 183 26.85 -107.78 69.63
N CYS A 184 25.80 -107.25 69.00
CA CYS A 184 25.82 -106.04 68.17
C CYS A 184 24.83 -104.98 68.70
N THR A 185 25.12 -103.68 68.54
CA THR A 185 24.20 -102.57 68.91
C THR A 185 24.35 -101.38 67.96
N CYS A 186 23.24 -100.81 67.46
CA CYS A 186 23.25 -99.67 66.52
C CYS A 186 23.68 -98.34 67.16
N ASN A 187 24.22 -97.45 66.30
CA ASN A 187 24.60 -96.08 66.63
C ASN A 187 23.38 -95.16 66.81
N ALA A 188 23.55 -94.09 67.60
CA ALA A 188 22.48 -93.11 67.86
C ALA A 188 21.95 -92.46 66.57
N GLY A 189 20.63 -92.27 66.49
CA GLY A 189 19.92 -91.84 65.28
C GLY A 189 19.42 -92.97 64.39
N TYR A 190 19.85 -94.23 64.62
CA TYR A 190 19.42 -95.38 63.83
C TYR A 190 18.78 -96.49 64.69
N THR A 191 17.78 -97.19 64.13
CA THR A 191 17.16 -98.38 64.73
C THR A 191 17.39 -99.65 63.90
N GLY A 192 17.53 -100.79 64.57
CA GLY A 192 17.67 -102.11 63.97
C GLY A 192 18.41 -103.09 64.90
N ASP A 193 18.66 -104.32 64.45
CA ASP A 193 19.40 -105.34 65.23
C ASP A 193 20.93 -105.23 65.14
N GLY A 194 21.46 -104.34 64.30
CA GLY A 194 22.88 -104.08 64.18
C GLY A 194 23.72 -105.23 63.62
N ARG A 195 23.13 -106.29 63.06
CA ARG A 195 23.86 -107.40 62.43
C ARG A 195 24.01 -107.19 60.91
N VAL A 196 25.10 -107.67 60.32
CA VAL A 196 25.26 -107.66 58.84
C VAL A 196 24.20 -108.54 58.18
N ASN A 197 23.91 -109.70 58.77
CA ASN A 197 22.91 -110.66 58.31
C ASN A 197 21.58 -110.51 59.08
N GLY A 198 21.11 -109.27 59.20
CA GLY A 198 19.89 -108.90 59.95
C GLY A 198 19.18 -107.71 59.33
N THR A 199 18.44 -106.97 60.16
CA THR A 199 17.77 -105.70 59.79
C THR A 199 18.74 -104.51 59.70
N GLY A 200 19.98 -104.65 60.17
CA GLY A 200 21.00 -103.60 60.08
C GLY A 200 20.68 -102.42 61.02
N CYS A 201 20.79 -101.19 60.51
CA CYS A 201 20.40 -99.96 61.23
C CYS A 201 19.86 -98.92 60.22
N SER A 202 18.67 -98.35 60.47
CA SER A 202 18.01 -97.36 59.58
C SER A 202 17.51 -96.11 60.33
N ASP A 203 17.35 -95.01 59.59
CA ASP A 203 16.84 -93.70 60.04
C ASP A 203 15.35 -93.73 60.48
N ILE A 204 14.91 -92.70 61.21
CA ILE A 204 13.73 -92.73 62.09
C ILE A 204 12.72 -91.59 61.84
N VAL A 205 13.12 -90.38 61.39
CA VAL A 205 12.21 -89.20 61.34
C VAL A 205 12.37 -88.36 60.07
N ASN A 206 11.28 -88.16 59.33
CA ASN A 206 11.15 -87.07 58.36
C ASN A 206 10.38 -85.91 58.99
N ALA A 207 11.01 -84.75 59.14
CA ALA A 207 10.47 -83.58 59.82
C ALA A 207 9.40 -82.85 58.98
N CYS A 208 9.48 -82.91 57.65
CA CYS A 208 8.50 -82.26 56.76
C CYS A 208 7.07 -82.80 56.90
N LEU A 209 6.88 -84.06 57.33
CA LEU A 209 5.55 -84.64 57.61
C LEU A 209 4.76 -83.87 58.69
N SER A 210 5.41 -83.03 59.51
CA SER A 210 4.76 -82.18 60.51
C SER A 210 4.13 -80.88 59.96
N ASN A 211 4.27 -80.61 58.64
CA ASN A 211 3.92 -79.34 58.00
C ASN A 211 4.49 -78.08 58.72
N PRO A 212 5.82 -77.99 58.93
CA PRO A 212 6.44 -76.88 59.65
C PRO A 212 6.55 -75.59 58.79
N CYS A 213 6.31 -75.69 57.49
CA CYS A 213 6.47 -74.59 56.54
C CYS A 213 5.14 -73.93 56.17
N HIS A 214 5.19 -72.61 55.99
CA HIS A 214 4.07 -71.76 55.60
C HIS A 214 3.49 -72.19 54.23
N ALA A 215 2.20 -71.89 53.97
CA ALA A 215 1.51 -72.32 52.75
C ALA A 215 2.11 -71.78 51.44
N GLN A 216 2.98 -70.76 51.53
CA GLN A 216 3.76 -70.21 50.41
C GLN A 216 5.26 -70.49 50.55
N ALA A 217 5.63 -71.62 51.17
CA ALA A 217 7.00 -72.12 51.28
C ALA A 217 7.10 -73.60 50.89
N THR A 218 8.25 -73.98 50.36
CA THR A 218 8.63 -75.37 50.10
C THR A 218 9.39 -75.93 51.31
N CYS A 219 9.05 -77.16 51.73
CA CYS A 219 9.73 -77.87 52.82
C CYS A 219 10.85 -78.76 52.28
N THR A 220 12.02 -78.74 52.93
CA THR A 220 13.10 -79.72 52.72
C THR A 220 13.58 -80.29 54.05
N ASP A 221 13.77 -81.61 54.07
CA ASP A 221 14.08 -82.40 55.27
C ASP A 221 15.60 -82.42 55.51
N ASN A 222 16.06 -82.21 56.75
CA ASN A 222 17.48 -82.21 57.06
C ASN A 222 17.97 -83.64 57.37
N PRO A 223 19.17 -84.05 56.91
CA PRO A 223 19.70 -85.39 57.18
C PRO A 223 20.12 -85.58 58.65
N PRO A 224 20.08 -86.83 59.18
CA PRO A 224 20.52 -87.13 60.55
C PRO A 224 21.94 -86.66 60.86
N PRO A 225 22.24 -86.24 62.10
CA PRO A 225 21.38 -86.31 63.30
C PRO A 225 20.48 -85.08 63.51
N ALA A 226 20.23 -84.26 62.49
CA ALA A 226 19.23 -83.20 62.58
C ALA A 226 17.81 -83.79 62.69
N LEU A 227 16.90 -83.05 63.32
CA LEU A 227 15.49 -83.44 63.55
C LEU A 227 14.52 -82.31 63.14
N ASP A 228 14.99 -81.36 62.34
CA ASP A 228 14.24 -80.19 61.88
C ASP A 228 14.17 -80.12 60.34
N ALA A 229 13.31 -79.23 59.84
CA ALA A 229 13.14 -79.00 58.41
C ALA A 229 13.50 -77.55 58.05
N ASN A 230 14.05 -77.39 56.86
CA ASN A 230 14.29 -76.11 56.23
C ASN A 230 13.06 -75.69 55.39
N CYS A 231 12.71 -74.41 55.46
CA CYS A 231 11.55 -73.85 54.77
C CYS A 231 11.98 -72.66 53.92
N THR A 232 11.72 -72.70 52.62
CA THR A 232 12.09 -71.62 51.69
C THR A 232 10.84 -71.07 51.01
N CYS A 233 10.59 -69.76 51.14
CA CYS A 233 9.47 -69.10 50.48
C CYS A 233 9.49 -69.26 48.95
N ASN A 234 8.30 -69.36 48.37
CA ASN A 234 8.09 -69.47 46.93
C ASN A 234 8.47 -68.14 46.22
N ALA A 235 8.69 -68.19 44.91
CA ALA A 235 9.02 -67.00 44.12
C ALA A 235 7.94 -65.90 44.26
N GLY A 236 8.37 -64.64 44.41
CA GLY A 236 7.49 -63.51 44.74
C GLY A 236 7.27 -63.29 46.24
N TYR A 237 7.71 -64.20 47.12
CA TYR A 237 7.53 -64.07 48.57
C TYR A 237 8.85 -63.96 49.34
N THR A 238 8.80 -63.31 50.51
CA THR A 238 9.90 -63.16 51.46
C THR A 238 9.48 -63.47 52.90
N GLY A 239 10.41 -63.91 53.75
CA GLY A 239 10.17 -64.35 55.13
C GLY A 239 11.05 -65.54 55.52
N ASP A 240 10.77 -66.14 56.67
CA ASP A 240 11.50 -67.32 57.19
C ASP A 240 10.91 -68.67 56.78
N GLY A 241 9.81 -68.65 56.02
CA GLY A 241 9.16 -69.84 55.48
C GLY A 241 8.37 -70.68 56.49
N ARG A 242 8.32 -70.34 57.79
CA ARG A 242 7.78 -71.22 58.83
C ARG A 242 6.36 -70.84 59.29
N THR A 243 5.54 -71.83 59.63
CA THR A 243 4.18 -71.59 60.16
C THR A 243 4.19 -70.87 61.50
N ASN A 244 5.18 -71.14 62.34
CA ASN A 244 5.40 -70.52 63.66
C ASN A 244 6.46 -69.40 63.62
N GLY A 245 6.71 -68.81 62.44
CA GLY A 245 7.73 -67.79 62.20
C GLY A 245 7.15 -66.47 61.66
N THR A 246 7.93 -65.77 60.83
CA THR A 246 7.41 -64.68 59.98
C THR A 246 6.64 -65.19 58.76
N GLY A 247 6.80 -66.48 58.41
CA GLY A 247 6.07 -67.11 57.32
C GLY A 247 6.59 -66.66 55.96
N CYS A 248 5.67 -66.34 55.04
CA CYS A 248 6.00 -65.73 53.75
C CYS A 248 4.98 -64.64 53.39
N SER A 249 5.44 -63.40 53.25
CA SER A 249 4.66 -62.26 52.75
C SER A 249 5.08 -61.90 51.33
N ASP A 250 4.22 -61.16 50.62
CA ASP A 250 4.50 -60.63 49.28
C ASP A 250 5.77 -59.74 49.26
N ILE A 251 6.49 -59.73 48.14
CA ILE A 251 7.66 -58.85 47.93
C ILE A 251 7.17 -57.54 47.34
N ASN A 252 6.96 -56.55 48.20
CA ASN A 252 6.47 -55.24 47.78
C ASN A 252 7.48 -54.50 46.90
N ALA A 253 7.28 -54.56 45.59
CA ALA A 253 8.13 -53.97 44.56
C ALA A 253 8.09 -52.43 44.59
N CYS A 254 6.97 -51.84 45.02
CA CYS A 254 6.85 -50.40 45.22
C CYS A 254 7.86 -49.83 46.24
N SER A 255 8.33 -50.65 47.20
CA SER A 255 9.39 -50.28 48.16
C SER A 255 10.69 -49.79 47.50
N SER A 256 10.94 -50.16 46.24
CA SER A 256 12.11 -49.73 45.46
C SER A 256 11.95 -48.35 44.80
N ASN A 257 10.78 -47.71 44.90
CA ASN A 257 10.37 -46.53 44.13
C ASN A 257 10.54 -46.70 42.59
N PRO A 258 9.92 -47.73 41.98
CA PRO A 258 10.09 -48.02 40.54
C PRO A 258 9.31 -47.04 39.63
N CYS A 259 8.47 -46.18 40.21
CA CYS A 259 7.59 -45.26 39.49
C CYS A 259 8.09 -43.81 39.54
N HIS A 260 7.75 -43.04 38.51
CA HIS A 260 8.05 -41.62 38.38
C HIS A 260 7.39 -40.80 39.50
N ALA A 261 7.97 -39.65 39.84
CA ALA A 261 7.46 -38.79 40.94
C ALA A 261 6.03 -38.27 40.74
N GLN A 262 5.50 -38.34 39.52
CA GLN A 262 4.10 -38.03 39.17
C GLN A 262 3.28 -39.27 38.78
N ALA A 263 3.62 -40.43 39.34
CA ALA A 263 2.87 -41.67 39.22
C ALA A 263 2.54 -42.27 40.58
N THR A 264 1.38 -42.91 40.67
CA THR A 264 1.00 -43.78 41.79
C THR A 264 1.54 -45.19 41.50
N CYS A 265 2.26 -45.76 42.47
CA CYS A 265 2.73 -47.13 42.42
C CYS A 265 1.69 -48.09 42.99
N THR A 266 1.36 -49.15 42.26
CA THR A 266 0.55 -50.27 42.74
C THR A 266 1.32 -51.56 42.56
N ASP A 267 1.52 -52.26 43.67
CA ASP A 267 2.22 -53.54 43.76
C ASP A 267 1.48 -54.63 42.99
N ASN A 268 2.18 -55.44 42.18
CA ASN A 268 1.55 -56.62 41.56
C ASN A 268 1.69 -57.80 42.53
N PRO A 269 0.61 -58.54 42.84
CA PRO A 269 0.66 -59.61 43.84
C PRO A 269 1.56 -60.78 43.40
N ALA A 270 2.23 -61.42 44.35
CA ALA A 270 3.06 -62.60 44.14
C ALA A 270 2.33 -63.69 43.31
N PRO A 271 3.02 -64.36 42.35
CA PRO A 271 4.47 -64.46 42.20
C PRO A 271 5.11 -63.38 41.31
N ALA A 272 4.44 -62.25 41.04
CA ALA A 272 5.07 -61.11 40.38
C ALA A 272 6.25 -60.55 41.22
N LEU A 273 7.12 -59.79 40.55
CA LEU A 273 8.28 -59.10 41.15
C LEU A 273 8.41 -57.65 40.65
N ASP A 274 7.38 -57.15 39.98
CA ASP A 274 7.31 -55.80 39.43
C ASP A 274 6.09 -55.07 40.00
N ALA A 275 6.06 -53.75 39.84
CA ALA A 275 4.90 -52.92 40.15
C ALA A 275 4.35 -52.29 38.88
N ASN A 276 3.04 -52.07 38.88
CA ASN A 276 2.38 -51.21 37.91
C ASN A 276 2.48 -49.74 38.36
N CYS A 277 2.74 -48.85 37.40
CA CYS A 277 2.91 -47.42 37.63
C CYS A 277 1.87 -46.65 36.81
N THR A 278 0.94 -45.96 37.48
CA THR A 278 -0.10 -45.17 36.78
C THR A 278 0.16 -43.69 36.99
N CYS A 279 0.31 -42.92 35.92
CA CYS A 279 0.48 -41.46 36.01
C CYS A 279 -0.70 -40.80 36.73
N ASN A 280 -0.40 -39.78 37.53
CA ASN A 280 -1.38 -39.00 38.27
C ASN A 280 -2.28 -38.19 37.32
N VAL A 281 -3.46 -37.77 37.79
CA VAL A 281 -4.39 -36.96 36.98
C VAL A 281 -3.69 -35.70 36.45
N GLY A 282 -3.86 -35.41 35.17
CA GLY A 282 -3.13 -34.36 34.44
C GLY A 282 -1.87 -34.83 33.72
N TYR A 283 -1.38 -36.06 33.97
CA TYR A 283 -0.14 -36.58 33.36
C TYR A 283 -0.33 -37.83 32.48
N THR A 284 0.56 -38.00 31.50
CA THR A 284 0.62 -39.14 30.56
C THR A 284 2.04 -39.69 30.39
N GLY A 285 2.15 -41.00 30.13
CA GLY A 285 3.40 -41.74 29.96
C GLY A 285 3.29 -43.19 30.49
N ASP A 286 4.42 -43.89 30.61
CA ASP A 286 4.47 -45.25 31.17
C ASP A 286 4.54 -45.31 32.71
N GLY A 287 4.63 -44.16 33.38
CA GLY A 287 4.66 -44.06 34.84
C GLY A 287 5.97 -44.50 35.50
N ARG A 288 6.94 -45.05 34.78
CA ARG A 288 8.15 -45.66 35.38
C ARG A 288 9.24 -44.62 35.66
N ALA A 289 10.00 -44.80 36.74
CA ALA A 289 11.15 -43.95 37.06
C ALA A 289 12.28 -44.06 36.03
N ILE A 290 12.36 -45.22 35.36
CA ILE A 290 13.27 -45.50 34.25
C ILE A 290 12.39 -45.90 33.06
N GLY A 291 12.14 -44.95 32.16
CA GLY A 291 11.18 -45.06 31.07
C GLY A 291 10.89 -43.68 30.45
N THR A 292 9.70 -43.52 29.90
CA THR A 292 9.13 -42.21 29.51
C THR A 292 8.58 -41.44 30.71
N GLY A 293 8.27 -42.11 31.82
CA GLY A 293 7.84 -41.49 33.07
C GLY A 293 6.43 -40.90 32.97
N CYS A 294 6.25 -39.68 33.46
CA CYS A 294 5.00 -38.94 33.31
C CYS A 294 5.29 -37.49 32.91
N SER A 295 4.68 -37.07 31.79
CA SER A 295 4.72 -35.72 31.24
C SER A 295 3.32 -35.08 31.30
N ASP A 296 3.26 -33.74 31.28
CA ASP A 296 2.01 -32.98 31.35
C ASP A 296 1.10 -33.26 30.13
N ILE A 297 -0.22 -33.41 30.31
CA ILE A 297 -1.16 -33.67 29.21
C ILE A 297 -1.47 -32.35 28.48
N ASN A 298 -0.55 -31.96 27.60
CA ASN A 298 -0.68 -30.71 26.87
C ASN A 298 -1.97 -30.64 26.03
N THR A 299 -2.90 -29.82 26.50
CA THR A 299 -4.27 -29.69 25.98
C THR A 299 -4.30 -28.89 24.68
N CYS A 300 -3.37 -27.95 24.51
CA CYS A 300 -3.19 -27.22 23.25
C CYS A 300 -2.66 -28.10 22.10
N SER A 301 -1.95 -29.20 22.41
CA SER A 301 -1.39 -30.14 21.43
C SER A 301 -2.34 -31.28 21.04
N LYS A 302 -3.53 -31.36 21.66
CA LYS A 302 -4.57 -32.32 21.27
C LYS A 302 -5.15 -31.92 19.91
N SER A 303 -5.53 -32.90 19.09
CA SER A 303 -6.24 -32.66 17.81
C SER A 303 -7.57 -31.91 17.99
N SER A 304 -8.18 -32.03 19.17
CA SER A 304 -9.31 -31.24 19.64
C SER A 304 -8.85 -30.07 20.53
N ASN A 305 -8.07 -29.13 19.98
CA ASN A 305 -7.66 -27.94 20.71
C ASN A 305 -8.92 -27.13 21.13
N PRO A 306 -9.07 -26.76 22.43
CA PRO A 306 -10.28 -26.13 22.92
C PRO A 306 -10.43 -24.65 22.50
N CYS A 307 -9.37 -24.05 21.96
CA CYS A 307 -9.32 -22.65 21.59
C CYS A 307 -9.67 -22.42 20.13
N HIS A 308 -10.37 -21.31 19.89
CA HIS A 308 -10.80 -20.86 18.58
C HIS A 308 -9.59 -20.58 17.67
N ALA A 309 -9.78 -20.67 16.34
CA ALA A 309 -8.69 -20.49 15.37
C ALA A 309 -8.00 -19.10 15.42
N GLN A 310 -8.66 -18.11 16.04
CA GLN A 310 -8.12 -16.76 16.29
C GLN A 310 -7.80 -16.51 17.77
N ALA A 311 -7.49 -17.57 18.53
CA ALA A 311 -7.02 -17.50 19.91
C ALA A 311 -5.66 -18.19 20.08
N THR A 312 -4.81 -17.60 20.91
CA THR A 312 -3.61 -18.24 21.42
C THR A 312 -4.00 -19.18 22.57
N CYS A 313 -3.67 -20.47 22.42
CA CYS A 313 -3.87 -21.48 23.45
C CYS A 313 -2.66 -21.51 24.39
N THR A 314 -2.90 -21.31 25.69
CA THR A 314 -1.91 -21.54 26.76
C THR A 314 -2.39 -22.67 27.65
N ASP A 315 -1.56 -23.70 27.76
CA ASP A 315 -1.85 -24.91 28.51
C ASP A 315 -1.84 -24.65 30.02
N ASN A 316 -2.80 -25.21 30.77
CA ASN A 316 -2.81 -25.11 32.22
C ASN A 316 -2.01 -26.29 32.80
N PRO A 317 -1.02 -26.07 33.68
CA PRO A 317 -0.18 -27.15 34.17
C PRO A 317 -0.96 -28.17 35.00
N ALA A 318 -0.56 -29.44 34.92
CA ALA A 318 -1.13 -30.54 35.70
C ALA A 318 -1.24 -30.20 37.20
N PRO A 319 -2.33 -30.62 37.89
CA PRO A 319 -3.32 -31.63 37.49
C PRO A 319 -4.50 -31.08 36.66
N ALA A 320 -4.43 -29.85 36.13
CA ALA A 320 -5.44 -29.34 35.20
C ALA A 320 -5.52 -30.22 33.92
N LEU A 321 -6.68 -30.15 33.25
CA LEU A 321 -6.96 -30.87 31.99
C LEU A 321 -7.58 -29.93 30.93
N ASP A 322 -7.57 -28.63 31.19
CA ASP A 322 -8.09 -27.56 30.34
C ASP A 322 -6.97 -26.62 29.89
N ALA A 323 -7.34 -25.55 29.18
CA ALA A 323 -6.41 -24.53 28.72
C ALA A 323 -7.05 -23.14 28.78
N ASN A 324 -6.19 -22.14 28.94
CA ASN A 324 -6.53 -20.74 28.82
C ASN A 324 -6.44 -20.32 27.35
N CYS A 325 -7.57 -19.87 26.80
CA CYS A 325 -7.66 -19.34 25.44
C CYS A 325 -7.72 -17.82 25.50
N THR A 326 -6.78 -17.14 24.85
CA THR A 326 -6.80 -15.67 24.76
C THR A 326 -6.95 -15.27 23.30
N CYS A 327 -7.97 -14.48 22.96
CA CYS A 327 -8.15 -14.00 21.59
C CYS A 327 -6.93 -13.18 21.12
N ASN A 328 -6.58 -13.34 19.84
CA ASN A 328 -5.47 -12.61 19.21
C ASN A 328 -5.81 -11.11 19.09
N VAL A 329 -4.80 -10.27 18.88
CA VAL A 329 -4.98 -8.82 18.68
C VAL A 329 -5.97 -8.56 17.53
N GLY A 330 -6.91 -7.64 17.75
CA GLY A 330 -8.04 -7.37 16.86
C GLY A 330 -9.32 -8.14 17.21
N TYR A 331 -9.27 -9.14 18.10
CA TYR A 331 -10.43 -9.98 18.43
C TYR A 331 -10.86 -9.91 19.91
N THR A 332 -12.15 -10.11 20.16
CA THR A 332 -12.78 -10.18 21.49
C THR A 332 -13.64 -11.44 21.66
N GLY A 333 -13.79 -11.92 22.89
CA GLY A 333 -14.54 -13.14 23.23
C GLY A 333 -13.86 -13.95 24.34
N ASP A 334 -14.41 -15.15 24.60
CA ASP A 334 -13.87 -16.13 25.55
C ASP A 334 -12.78 -17.05 24.96
N GLY A 335 -12.47 -16.89 23.67
CA GLY A 335 -11.41 -17.61 22.99
C GLY A 335 -11.70 -19.09 22.71
N ARG A 336 -12.88 -19.62 23.05
CA ARG A 336 -13.15 -21.07 23.04
C ARG A 336 -14.01 -21.52 21.87
N THR A 337 -13.64 -22.64 21.26
CA THR A 337 -14.35 -23.22 20.09
C THR A 337 -15.78 -23.66 20.42
N ASN A 338 -16.04 -24.04 21.67
CA ASN A 338 -17.37 -24.39 22.19
C ASN A 338 -18.00 -23.24 23.01
N GLY A 339 -17.51 -22.00 22.83
CA GLY A 339 -17.92 -20.82 23.59
C GLY A 339 -18.44 -19.70 22.68
N THR A 340 -18.11 -18.46 23.01
CA THR A 340 -18.31 -17.31 22.12
C THR A 340 -17.27 -17.25 20.98
N GLY A 341 -16.13 -17.92 21.16
CA GLY A 341 -15.02 -17.91 20.20
C GLY A 341 -14.23 -16.61 20.26
N CYS A 342 -13.80 -16.13 19.09
CA CYS A 342 -13.21 -14.81 18.92
C CYS A 342 -13.90 -14.10 17.75
N LEU A 343 -14.51 -12.96 18.03
CA LEU A 343 -15.20 -12.09 17.08
C LEU A 343 -14.35 -10.83 16.84
N ASP A 344 -14.49 -10.23 15.67
CA ASP A 344 -13.76 -9.01 15.28
C ASP A 344 -14.11 -7.83 16.22
N ILE A 345 -13.13 -7.01 16.62
CA ILE A 345 -13.36 -5.83 17.46
C ILE A 345 -13.84 -4.70 16.56
N ASN A 346 -15.15 -4.59 16.43
CA ASN A 346 -15.77 -3.57 15.59
C ASN A 346 -15.47 -2.14 16.10
N ALA A 347 -14.50 -1.48 15.47
CA ALA A 347 -14.02 -0.16 15.81
C ALA A 347 -15.05 0.94 15.48
N CYS A 348 -15.96 0.68 14.53
CA CYS A 348 -17.10 1.57 14.26
C CYS A 348 -18.06 1.70 15.45
N SER A 349 -18.11 0.73 16.37
CA SER A 349 -18.92 0.79 17.61
C SER A 349 -18.60 2.02 18.48
N ALA A 350 -17.38 2.56 18.38
CA ALA A 350 -16.97 3.77 19.11
C ALA A 350 -17.39 5.08 18.42
N ASN A 351 -18.05 5.01 17.27
CA ASN A 351 -18.37 6.15 16.39
C ASN A 351 -17.15 7.05 16.07
N PRO A 352 -16.04 6.50 15.54
CA PRO A 352 -14.81 7.25 15.28
C PRO A 352 -14.93 8.24 14.10
N CYS A 353 -15.99 8.14 13.31
CA CYS A 353 -16.19 8.92 12.09
C CYS A 353 -17.13 10.11 12.31
N HIS A 354 -16.91 11.17 11.53
CA HIS A 354 -17.72 12.38 11.51
C HIS A 354 -19.17 12.09 11.08
N ALA A 355 -20.13 12.92 11.50
CA ALA A 355 -21.56 12.71 11.23
C ALA A 355 -21.94 12.69 9.74
N GLN A 356 -21.06 13.15 8.85
CA GLN A 356 -21.20 13.08 7.39
C GLN A 356 -20.19 12.12 6.74
N ALA A 357 -19.79 11.08 7.47
CA ALA A 357 -18.97 9.97 6.98
C ALA A 357 -19.64 8.62 7.26
N THR A 358 -19.45 7.68 6.33
CA THR A 358 -19.74 6.26 6.55
C THR A 358 -18.51 5.62 7.20
N CYS A 359 -18.74 4.88 8.29
CA CYS A 359 -17.73 4.09 8.97
C CYS A 359 -17.68 2.68 8.38
N THR A 360 -16.49 2.24 7.96
CA THR A 360 -16.21 0.86 7.57
C THR A 360 -15.14 0.30 8.48
N ASP A 361 -15.45 -0.80 9.14
CA ASP A 361 -14.56 -1.52 10.04
C ASP A 361 -13.38 -2.13 9.26
N ASN A 362 -12.14 -1.97 9.76
CA ASN A 362 -10.99 -2.68 9.19
C ASN A 362 -10.91 -4.06 9.86
N PRO A 363 -10.86 -5.17 9.10
CA PRO A 363 -10.86 -6.51 9.71
C PRO A 363 -9.61 -6.76 10.56
N ALA A 364 -9.76 -7.54 11.63
CA ALA A 364 -8.67 -7.94 12.51
C ALA A 364 -7.44 -8.50 11.74
N PRO A 365 -6.20 -8.16 12.15
CA PRO A 365 -5.81 -7.64 13.47
C PRO A 365 -5.81 -6.11 13.59
N ALA A 366 -6.46 -5.38 12.69
CA ALA A 366 -6.66 -3.94 12.85
C ALA A 366 -7.48 -3.62 14.11
N LEU A 367 -7.36 -2.38 14.59
CA LEU A 367 -8.09 -1.83 15.74
C LEU A 367 -8.64 -0.41 15.44
N ASP A 368 -8.61 0.00 14.18
CA ASP A 368 -9.14 1.26 13.70
C ASP A 368 -10.18 1.03 12.60
N ALA A 369 -11.01 2.03 12.34
CA ALA A 369 -11.96 2.01 11.24
C ALA A 369 -11.56 3.00 10.15
N ASN A 370 -11.92 2.69 8.91
CA ASN A 370 -11.83 3.61 7.80
C ASN A 370 -13.09 4.50 7.75
N CYS A 371 -12.89 5.82 7.66
CA CYS A 371 -13.98 6.79 7.61
C CYS A 371 -14.03 7.42 6.22
N THR A 372 -15.09 7.13 5.46
CA THR A 372 -15.27 7.70 4.11
C THR A 372 -16.34 8.79 4.15
N CYS A 373 -16.01 10.03 3.76
CA CYS A 373 -17.02 11.09 3.67
C CYS A 373 -18.14 10.71 2.70
N ASN A 374 -19.37 11.09 3.05
CA ASN A 374 -20.57 10.85 2.24
C ASN A 374 -20.51 11.65 0.92
N VAL A 375 -21.31 11.25 -0.06
CA VAL A 375 -21.38 11.94 -1.37
C VAL A 375 -21.70 13.43 -1.18
N GLY A 376 -20.93 14.30 -1.85
CA GLY A 376 -21.00 15.75 -1.68
C GLY A 376 -20.08 16.33 -0.60
N TYR A 377 -19.36 15.50 0.16
CA TYR A 377 -18.44 15.95 1.21
C TYR A 377 -16.98 15.56 0.94
N THR A 378 -16.05 16.25 1.59
CA THR A 378 -14.60 15.98 1.53
C THR A 378 -13.93 16.21 2.89
N GLY A 379 -12.79 15.56 3.14
CA GLY A 379 -12.08 15.58 4.42
C GLY A 379 -11.42 14.24 4.74
N ASP A 380 -11.06 14.01 6.00
CA ASP A 380 -10.47 12.75 6.49
C ASP A 380 -11.49 11.77 7.08
N GLY A 381 -12.76 12.18 7.17
CA GLY A 381 -13.86 11.39 7.69
C GLY A 381 -13.88 11.21 9.20
N ARG A 382 -12.85 11.63 9.96
CA ARG A 382 -12.69 11.27 11.38
C ARG A 382 -13.33 12.33 12.30
N ALA A 383 -14.05 11.89 13.32
CA ALA A 383 -14.74 12.79 14.27
C ALA A 383 -13.76 13.68 15.06
N ASN A 384 -12.54 13.18 15.30
CA ASN A 384 -11.45 13.87 15.98
C ASN A 384 -10.36 14.37 14.98
N GLY A 385 -10.71 14.50 13.70
CA GLY A 385 -9.80 14.91 12.61
C GLY A 385 -10.24 16.22 11.95
N ALA A 386 -10.00 16.32 10.65
CA ALA A 386 -10.60 17.36 9.80
C ALA A 386 -12.11 17.14 9.57
N GLY A 387 -12.59 15.90 9.76
CA GLY A 387 -14.00 15.54 9.61
C GLY A 387 -14.43 15.47 8.15
N CYS A 388 -15.64 15.95 7.86
CA CYS A 388 -16.12 16.13 6.49
C CYS A 388 -16.78 17.51 6.34
N SER A 389 -16.26 18.33 5.43
CA SER A 389 -16.85 19.59 4.99
C SER A 389 -17.52 19.45 3.63
N ASP A 390 -18.32 20.44 3.27
CA ASP A 390 -18.94 20.60 1.95
C ASP A 390 -17.88 20.54 0.82
N PHE A 391 -18.17 19.86 -0.30
CA PHE A 391 -17.21 19.67 -1.39
C PHE A 391 -17.22 20.83 -2.39
N ASN A 392 -16.53 21.91 -2.03
CA ASN A 392 -16.60 23.13 -2.82
C ASN A 392 -16.04 22.99 -4.25
N THR A 393 -16.95 22.89 -5.20
CA THR A 393 -16.68 22.64 -6.61
C THR A 393 -16.20 23.91 -7.33
N CYS A 394 -16.58 25.10 -6.84
CA CYS A 394 -16.02 26.36 -7.30
C CYS A 394 -14.53 26.56 -6.94
N SER A 395 -14.04 25.92 -5.87
CA SER A 395 -12.64 26.03 -5.41
C SER A 395 -11.66 25.09 -6.11
N LYS A 396 -12.12 24.32 -7.11
CA LYS A 396 -11.25 23.49 -7.95
C LYS A 396 -10.38 24.34 -8.87
N SER A 397 -9.18 23.86 -9.18
CA SER A 397 -8.35 24.38 -10.28
C SER A 397 -9.06 24.29 -11.64
N SER A 398 -9.96 23.32 -11.81
CA SER A 398 -10.94 23.21 -12.88
C SER A 398 -12.33 23.70 -12.42
N ASN A 399 -12.45 24.99 -12.15
CA ASN A 399 -13.74 25.63 -11.88
C ASN A 399 -14.72 25.33 -13.04
N PRO A 400 -15.97 24.90 -12.79
CA PRO A 400 -16.90 24.50 -13.85
C PRO A 400 -17.47 25.68 -14.65
N CYS A 401 -17.30 26.91 -14.19
CA CYS A 401 -17.89 28.10 -14.78
C CYS A 401 -16.92 28.82 -15.73
N HIS A 402 -17.49 29.46 -16.74
CA HIS A 402 -16.77 30.27 -17.72
C HIS A 402 -16.09 31.47 -17.05
N ALA A 403 -15.01 31.99 -17.64
CA ALA A 403 -14.22 33.09 -17.06
C ALA A 403 -15.02 34.41 -16.86
N GLN A 404 -16.17 34.54 -17.53
CA GLN A 404 -17.12 35.65 -17.37
C GLN A 404 -18.42 35.23 -16.65
N ALA A 405 -18.34 34.23 -15.77
CA ALA A 405 -19.43 33.81 -14.90
C ALA A 405 -18.98 33.80 -13.44
N THR A 406 -19.91 34.15 -12.55
CA THR A 406 -19.77 33.91 -11.11
C THR A 406 -20.16 32.47 -10.80
N CYS A 407 -19.29 31.76 -10.08
CA CYS A 407 -19.54 30.40 -9.60
C CYS A 407 -20.14 30.44 -8.19
N THR A 408 -21.33 29.87 -8.02
CA THR A 408 -21.96 29.64 -6.72
C THR A 408 -22.09 28.14 -6.50
N ASP A 409 -21.47 27.65 -5.43
CA ASP A 409 -21.42 26.23 -5.11
C ASP A 409 -22.78 25.70 -4.63
N ASN A 410 -23.14 24.47 -5.01
CA ASN A 410 -24.37 23.84 -4.53
C ASN A 410 -24.04 22.99 -3.29
N PRO A 411 -24.76 23.16 -2.16
CA PRO A 411 -24.44 22.44 -0.94
C PRO A 411 -24.65 20.93 -1.07
N ALA A 412 -23.83 20.16 -0.35
CA ALA A 412 -23.91 18.71 -0.26
C ALA A 412 -25.35 18.19 -0.03
N PRO A 413 -25.78 17.10 -0.71
CA PRO A 413 -24.95 16.11 -1.42
C PRO A 413 -24.68 16.43 -2.90
N ALA A 414 -24.90 17.67 -3.36
CA ALA A 414 -24.55 18.06 -4.72
C ALA A 414 -23.04 17.93 -5.01
N LEU A 415 -22.70 17.80 -6.29
CA LEU A 415 -21.31 17.71 -6.80
C LEU A 415 -21.08 18.67 -7.98
N ASP A 416 -21.99 19.63 -8.17
CA ASP A 416 -21.94 20.65 -9.21
C ASP A 416 -22.08 22.04 -8.60
N ALA A 417 -22.02 23.07 -9.44
CA ALA A 417 -22.18 24.46 -9.05
C ALA A 417 -23.11 25.18 -10.03
N ASN A 418 -23.83 26.17 -9.52
CA ASN A 418 -24.57 27.12 -10.34
C ASN A 418 -23.61 28.17 -10.89
N CYS A 419 -23.54 28.25 -12.21
CA CYS A 419 -22.84 29.31 -12.93
C CYS A 419 -23.84 30.39 -13.33
N THR A 420 -23.49 31.66 -13.20
CA THR A 420 -24.30 32.78 -13.68
C THR A 420 -23.41 33.79 -14.38
N CYS A 421 -23.71 34.12 -15.64
CA CYS A 421 -22.92 35.09 -16.39
C CYS A 421 -22.91 36.45 -15.70
N ASN A 422 -21.76 37.12 -15.77
CA ASN A 422 -21.57 38.46 -15.22
C ASN A 422 -22.42 39.49 -16.00
N VAL A 423 -22.66 40.67 -15.40
CA VAL A 423 -23.43 41.74 -16.06
C VAL A 423 -22.80 42.10 -17.42
N GLY A 424 -23.62 42.23 -18.45
CA GLY A 424 -23.20 42.39 -19.85
C GLY A 424 -23.10 41.08 -20.64
N TYR A 425 -23.17 39.91 -20.00
CA TYR A 425 -23.01 38.62 -20.68
C TYR A 425 -24.24 37.69 -20.60
N THR A 426 -24.41 36.83 -21.62
CA THR A 426 -25.47 35.83 -21.73
C THR A 426 -24.93 34.45 -22.09
N GLY A 427 -25.64 33.39 -21.71
CA GLY A 427 -25.25 31.98 -21.89
C GLY A 427 -25.60 31.11 -20.67
N ASP A 428 -25.16 29.85 -20.65
CA ASP A 428 -25.35 28.93 -19.51
C ASP A 428 -24.30 29.08 -18.39
N GLY A 429 -23.28 29.92 -18.59
CA GLY A 429 -22.22 30.18 -17.63
C GLY A 429 -21.21 29.05 -17.44
N ARG A 430 -21.34 27.89 -18.10
CA ARG A 430 -20.47 26.73 -17.87
C ARG A 430 -19.29 26.72 -18.85
N ALA A 431 -18.08 26.46 -18.36
CA ALA A 431 -16.85 26.43 -19.17
C ALA A 431 -16.87 25.37 -20.28
N ASN A 432 -17.60 24.27 -20.06
CA ASN A 432 -17.81 23.18 -21.03
C ASN A 432 -19.22 23.24 -21.69
N GLY A 433 -19.90 24.38 -21.61
CA GLY A 433 -21.23 24.61 -22.18
C GLY A 433 -21.19 25.63 -23.32
N THR A 434 -22.25 26.44 -23.43
CA THR A 434 -22.27 27.66 -24.24
C THR A 434 -21.46 28.80 -23.61
N GLY A 435 -21.18 28.73 -22.30
CA GLY A 435 -20.31 29.68 -21.61
C GLY A 435 -21.00 31.02 -21.38
N CYS A 436 -20.27 32.12 -21.60
CA CYS A 436 -20.83 33.47 -21.58
C CYS A 436 -20.29 34.28 -22.77
N SER A 437 -21.18 34.74 -23.64
CA SER A 437 -20.91 35.68 -24.73
C SER A 437 -21.45 37.07 -24.41
N ASP A 438 -20.92 38.11 -25.05
CA ASP A 438 -21.37 39.49 -24.92
C ASP A 438 -22.87 39.64 -25.28
N ILE A 439 -23.60 40.52 -24.60
CA ILE A 439 -25.01 40.81 -24.91
C ILE A 439 -25.03 41.88 -25.99
N ASN A 440 -25.15 41.43 -27.24
CA ASN A 440 -25.19 42.33 -28.38
C ASN A 440 -26.44 43.22 -28.37
N ALA A 441 -26.28 44.46 -27.90
CA ALA A 441 -27.34 45.45 -27.75
C ALA A 441 -27.87 45.90 -29.12
N CYS A 442 -27.03 45.89 -30.16
CA CYS A 442 -27.47 46.15 -31.54
C CYS A 442 -28.54 45.19 -32.05
N SER A 443 -28.64 43.97 -31.50
CA SER A 443 -29.69 43.00 -31.83
C SER A 443 -31.11 43.52 -31.55
N SER A 444 -31.25 44.51 -30.66
CA SER A 444 -32.54 45.16 -30.37
C SER A 444 -32.94 46.25 -31.38
N ASN A 445 -32.07 46.57 -32.35
CA ASN A 445 -32.18 47.73 -33.25
C ASN A 445 -32.37 49.07 -32.50
N PRO A 446 -31.45 49.44 -31.58
CA PRO A 446 -31.58 50.65 -30.76
C PRO A 446 -31.30 51.96 -31.54
N CYS A 447 -30.72 51.85 -32.73
CA CYS A 447 -30.32 52.97 -33.57
C CYS A 447 -31.34 53.27 -34.68
N HIS A 448 -31.40 54.54 -35.07
CA HIS A 448 -32.22 55.04 -36.16
C HIS A 448 -31.84 54.39 -37.50
N THR A 449 -32.77 54.33 -38.45
CA THR A 449 -32.55 53.66 -39.77
C THR A 449 -31.44 54.27 -40.62
N GLN A 450 -31.04 55.52 -40.32
CA GLN A 450 -29.91 56.23 -40.92
C GLN A 450 -28.70 56.35 -39.98
N ALA A 451 -28.56 55.42 -39.02
CA ALA A 451 -27.40 55.29 -38.15
C ALA A 451 -26.79 53.90 -38.26
N THR A 452 -25.46 53.83 -38.17
CA THR A 452 -24.72 52.59 -37.96
C THR A 452 -24.69 52.29 -36.46
N CYS A 453 -25.11 51.08 -36.09
CA CYS A 453 -25.03 50.58 -34.72
C CYS A 453 -23.65 49.96 -34.47
N THR A 454 -23.03 50.28 -33.34
CA THR A 454 -21.82 49.59 -32.84
C THR A 454 -22.04 49.22 -31.39
N ASP A 455 -21.86 47.94 -31.10
CA ASP A 455 -22.05 47.34 -29.79
C ASP A 455 -20.99 47.86 -28.81
N ASN A 456 -21.39 48.27 -27.59
CA ASN A 456 -20.41 48.58 -26.54
C ASN A 456 -20.06 47.27 -25.83
N PRO A 457 -18.77 46.91 -25.67
CA PRO A 457 -18.39 45.63 -25.06
C PRO A 457 -18.82 45.54 -23.59
N ALA A 458 -19.16 44.34 -23.14
CA ALA A 458 -19.50 44.05 -21.74
C ALA A 458 -18.47 44.64 -20.75
N PRO A 459 -18.90 45.18 -19.59
CA PRO A 459 -20.23 45.03 -18.98
C PRO A 459 -21.28 46.07 -19.40
N ALA A 460 -21.08 46.81 -20.50
CA ALA A 460 -22.12 47.65 -21.05
C ALA A 460 -23.35 46.83 -21.51
N LEU A 461 -24.50 47.50 -21.62
CA LEU A 461 -25.78 46.93 -22.06
C LEU A 461 -26.47 47.83 -23.10
N ASP A 462 -25.77 48.83 -23.63
CA ASP A 462 -26.24 49.74 -24.65
C ASP A 462 -25.31 49.73 -25.87
N ALA A 463 -25.79 50.24 -26.99
CA ALA A 463 -24.99 50.39 -28.20
C ALA A 463 -24.72 51.87 -28.49
N ASN A 464 -23.58 52.15 -29.10
CA ASN A 464 -23.30 53.43 -29.71
C ASN A 464 -23.99 53.51 -31.08
N CYS A 465 -24.62 54.65 -31.37
CA CYS A 465 -25.33 54.91 -32.62
C CYS A 465 -24.69 56.11 -33.31
N THR A 466 -24.08 55.91 -34.49
CA THR A 466 -23.46 56.99 -35.25
C THR A 466 -24.26 57.24 -36.53
N CYS A 467 -24.75 58.46 -36.75
CA CYS A 467 -25.45 58.81 -37.98
C CYS A 467 -24.56 58.60 -39.22
N ASN A 468 -25.18 58.12 -40.29
CA ASN A 468 -24.52 57.90 -41.57
C ASN A 468 -24.11 59.23 -42.23
N VAL A 469 -23.18 59.20 -43.18
CA VAL A 469 -22.71 60.40 -43.90
C VAL A 469 -23.89 61.13 -44.55
N GLY A 470 -23.94 62.46 -44.36
CA GLY A 470 -25.07 63.31 -44.75
C GLY A 470 -26.09 63.57 -43.63
N TYR A 471 -26.01 62.87 -42.49
CA TYR A 471 -26.99 62.99 -41.40
C TYR A 471 -26.38 63.45 -40.06
N THR A 472 -27.18 64.14 -39.25
CA THR A 472 -26.85 64.61 -37.90
C THR A 472 -27.96 64.28 -36.89
N GLY A 473 -27.57 64.09 -35.62
CA GLY A 473 -28.44 63.70 -34.51
C GLY A 473 -27.72 62.81 -33.49
N ASP A 474 -28.46 62.28 -32.52
CA ASP A 474 -27.97 61.31 -31.51
C ASP A 474 -27.96 59.85 -31.99
N GLY A 475 -28.46 59.59 -33.20
CA GLY A 475 -28.47 58.27 -33.83
C GLY A 475 -29.42 57.25 -33.23
N ARG A 476 -30.13 57.55 -32.13
CA ARG A 476 -30.96 56.57 -31.40
C ARG A 476 -32.39 56.55 -31.93
N ALA A 477 -32.98 55.36 -32.09
CA ALA A 477 -34.34 55.19 -32.63
C ALA A 477 -35.42 55.82 -31.73
N ASN A 478 -35.18 55.83 -30.41
CA ASN A 478 -36.04 56.47 -29.40
C ASN A 478 -35.49 57.84 -28.93
N GLY A 479 -34.59 58.45 -29.70
CA GLY A 479 -33.91 59.71 -29.40
C GLY A 479 -34.31 60.83 -30.36
N THR A 480 -33.36 61.68 -30.71
CA THR A 480 -33.52 62.63 -31.84
C THR A 480 -33.43 61.95 -33.21
N GLY A 481 -32.83 60.76 -33.28
CA GLY A 481 -32.65 60.00 -34.51
C GLY A 481 -31.51 60.54 -35.36
N CYS A 482 -31.68 60.51 -36.68
CA CYS A 482 -30.79 61.15 -37.64
C CYS A 482 -31.62 61.95 -38.66
N SER A 483 -31.32 63.22 -38.78
CA SER A 483 -31.91 64.17 -39.73
C SER A 483 -30.88 64.63 -40.76
N ASP A 484 -31.36 65.10 -41.91
CA ASP A 484 -30.53 65.61 -43.02
C ASP A 484 -29.63 66.79 -42.58
N ILE A 485 -28.38 66.84 -43.03
CA ILE A 485 -27.47 67.96 -42.73
C ILE A 485 -27.76 69.09 -43.72
N ASN A 486 -28.64 70.01 -43.30
CA ASN A 486 -28.98 71.14 -44.15
C ASN A 486 -27.81 72.11 -44.33
N THR A 487 -27.21 72.06 -45.50
CA THR A 487 -25.99 72.79 -45.87
C THR A 487 -26.27 74.29 -46.03
N CYS A 488 -27.50 74.66 -46.42
CA CYS A 488 -27.93 76.07 -46.52
C CYS A 488 -28.09 76.77 -45.15
N LEU A 489 -28.34 76.02 -44.09
CA LEU A 489 -28.45 76.54 -42.71
C LEU A 489 -27.12 76.56 -41.95
N ASN A 490 -26.02 76.09 -42.56
CA ASN A 490 -24.69 76.15 -41.95
C ASN A 490 -24.18 77.61 -41.89
N SER A 491 -23.35 77.91 -40.89
CA SER A 491 -22.72 79.22 -40.66
C SER A 491 -21.92 79.76 -41.85
N SER A 492 -21.46 78.87 -42.73
CA SER A 492 -20.81 79.17 -44.01
C SER A 492 -21.67 78.65 -45.16
N ASN A 493 -22.82 79.30 -45.40
CA ASN A 493 -23.71 78.99 -46.52
C ASN A 493 -22.90 78.95 -47.84
N PRO A 494 -22.98 77.88 -48.65
CA PRO A 494 -22.12 77.70 -49.82
C PRO A 494 -22.50 78.60 -51.00
N CYS A 495 -23.65 79.27 -50.94
CA CYS A 495 -24.18 80.12 -52.01
C CYS A 495 -23.82 81.59 -51.81
N HIS A 496 -23.61 82.28 -52.92
CA HIS A 496 -23.34 83.71 -52.98
C HIS A 496 -24.53 84.52 -52.42
N ALA A 497 -24.29 85.72 -51.88
CA ALA A 497 -25.33 86.54 -51.25
C ALA A 497 -26.49 86.95 -52.19
N GLN A 498 -26.29 86.84 -53.50
CA GLN A 498 -27.32 87.05 -54.54
C GLN A 498 -27.76 85.74 -55.22
N ALA A 499 -27.67 84.61 -54.52
CA ALA A 499 -28.20 83.32 -54.92
C ALA A 499 -29.16 82.74 -53.88
N THR A 500 -30.18 82.04 -54.36
CA THR A 500 -31.04 81.19 -53.53
C THR A 500 -30.37 79.84 -53.34
N CYS A 501 -30.23 79.42 -52.08
CA CYS A 501 -29.67 78.11 -51.71
C CYS A 501 -30.79 77.08 -51.60
N THR A 502 -30.63 75.94 -52.30
CA THR A 502 -31.48 74.76 -52.15
C THR A 502 -30.60 73.58 -51.75
N ASP A 503 -30.91 72.99 -50.61
CA ASP A 503 -30.17 71.88 -50.03
C ASP A 503 -30.31 70.60 -50.86
N ASN A 504 -29.22 69.84 -51.05
CA ASN A 504 -29.30 68.52 -51.70
C ASN A 504 -29.50 67.44 -50.62
N PRO A 505 -30.46 66.52 -50.77
CA PRO A 505 -30.76 65.55 -49.72
C PRO A 505 -29.61 64.56 -49.46
N ALA A 506 -29.45 64.14 -48.20
CA ALA A 506 -28.46 63.15 -47.79
C ALA A 506 -28.46 61.88 -48.69
N PRO A 507 -27.28 61.31 -49.01
CA PRO A 507 -25.98 61.53 -48.37
C PRO A 507 -25.13 62.65 -48.97
N ALA A 508 -25.72 63.57 -49.75
CA ALA A 508 -25.01 64.78 -50.18
C ALA A 508 -24.58 65.64 -48.96
N LEU A 509 -23.55 66.46 -49.17
CA LEU A 509 -23.02 67.44 -48.20
C LEU A 509 -22.76 68.78 -48.91
N ASP A 510 -23.54 69.06 -49.96
CA ASP A 510 -23.48 70.29 -50.73
C ASP A 510 -24.90 70.79 -51.03
N ALA A 511 -25.01 72.03 -51.51
CA ALA A 511 -26.28 72.62 -51.91
C ALA A 511 -26.21 73.10 -53.36
N ASN A 512 -27.36 73.10 -54.02
CA ASN A 512 -27.56 73.77 -55.30
C ASN A 512 -27.76 75.27 -55.06
N CYS A 513 -27.04 76.09 -55.83
CA CYS A 513 -27.10 77.54 -55.75
C CYS A 513 -27.61 78.10 -57.09
N THR A 514 -28.67 78.90 -57.05
CA THR A 514 -29.22 79.54 -58.27
C THR A 514 -29.24 81.05 -58.08
N CYS A 515 -28.62 81.80 -58.99
CA CYS A 515 -28.60 83.26 -58.93
C CYS A 515 -30.03 83.85 -58.96
N ASN A 516 -30.22 84.92 -58.19
CA ASN A 516 -31.48 85.65 -58.13
C ASN A 516 -31.74 86.40 -59.47
N VAL A 517 -32.99 86.76 -59.73
CA VAL A 517 -33.37 87.51 -60.96
C VAL A 517 -32.56 88.81 -61.06
N GLY A 518 -32.03 89.06 -62.27
CA GLY A 518 -31.08 90.16 -62.53
C GLY A 518 -29.61 89.76 -62.49
N TYR A 519 -29.27 88.57 -61.98
CA TYR A 519 -27.88 88.12 -61.84
C TYR A 519 -27.53 86.85 -62.62
N ILE A 520 -26.25 86.71 -62.99
CA ILE A 520 -25.67 85.57 -63.71
C ILE A 520 -24.38 85.07 -63.04
N GLY A 521 -24.15 83.75 -63.07
CA GLY A 521 -22.98 83.08 -62.51
C GLY A 521 -23.30 81.64 -62.07
N ASP A 522 -22.38 80.98 -61.35
CA ASP A 522 -22.60 79.63 -60.79
C ASP A 522 -23.31 79.61 -59.42
N GLY A 523 -23.61 80.78 -58.85
CA GLY A 523 -24.30 80.91 -57.57
C GLY A 523 -23.49 80.56 -56.33
N ARG A 524 -22.25 80.04 -56.43
CA ARG A 524 -21.47 79.58 -55.28
C ARG A 524 -20.58 80.69 -54.71
N ALA A 525 -20.55 80.83 -53.39
CA ALA A 525 -19.75 81.86 -52.70
C ALA A 525 -18.23 81.72 -52.94
N ASN A 526 -17.76 80.49 -53.16
CA ASN A 526 -16.37 80.16 -53.50
C ASN A 526 -16.18 79.88 -55.01
N GLY A 527 -17.14 80.26 -55.86
CA GLY A 527 -17.10 80.09 -57.31
C GLY A 527 -16.96 81.43 -58.05
N THR A 528 -17.60 81.52 -59.21
CA THR A 528 -17.86 82.79 -59.91
C THR A 528 -18.95 83.62 -59.24
N GLY A 529 -19.79 83.00 -58.39
CA GLY A 529 -20.80 83.71 -57.59
C GLY A 529 -21.98 84.16 -58.44
N CYS A 530 -22.46 85.38 -58.22
CA CYS A 530 -23.48 86.03 -59.05
C CYS A 530 -23.10 87.49 -59.29
N SER A 531 -22.91 87.84 -60.56
CA SER A 531 -22.67 89.21 -61.04
C SER A 531 -23.90 89.76 -61.76
N ASP A 532 -23.99 91.09 -61.84
CA ASP A 532 -25.09 91.81 -62.51
C ASP A 532 -25.19 91.44 -64.01
N ILE A 533 -26.41 91.33 -64.56
CA ILE A 533 -26.62 91.05 -65.98
C ILE A 533 -26.54 92.37 -66.75
N ASN A 534 -25.32 92.71 -67.19
CA ASN A 534 -25.10 93.95 -67.92
C ASN A 534 -25.80 93.95 -69.28
N THR A 535 -26.88 94.71 -69.38
CA THR A 535 -27.77 94.77 -70.53
C THR A 535 -27.14 95.54 -71.70
N CYS A 536 -26.25 96.49 -71.42
CA CYS A 536 -25.49 97.23 -72.44
C CYS A 536 -24.45 96.37 -73.17
N LEU A 537 -23.92 95.32 -72.53
CA LEU A 537 -22.95 94.37 -73.10
C LEU A 537 -23.60 93.17 -73.79
N ASN A 538 -24.94 93.06 -73.75
CA ASN A 538 -25.68 92.02 -74.45
C ASN A 538 -25.61 92.24 -75.97
N SER A 539 -25.70 91.15 -76.77
CA SER A 539 -25.63 91.20 -78.24
C SER A 539 -26.77 92.00 -78.89
N SER A 540 -27.84 92.24 -78.14
CA SER A 540 -28.98 93.10 -78.50
C SER A 540 -29.06 94.30 -77.55
N ASN A 541 -28.01 95.15 -77.56
CA ASN A 541 -27.98 96.40 -76.80
C ASN A 541 -29.27 97.22 -77.07
N PRO A 542 -30.03 97.64 -76.04
CA PRO A 542 -31.35 98.25 -76.22
C PRO A 542 -31.30 99.70 -76.71
N CYS A 543 -30.12 100.33 -76.71
CA CYS A 543 -29.96 101.74 -77.06
C CYS A 543 -29.63 101.95 -78.54
N HIS A 544 -30.13 103.06 -79.08
CA HIS A 544 -29.89 103.50 -80.45
C HIS A 544 -28.40 103.80 -80.68
N ALA A 545 -27.92 103.69 -81.91
CA ALA A 545 -26.49 103.87 -82.25
C ALA A 545 -25.95 105.28 -81.93
N GLN A 546 -26.83 106.28 -81.75
CA GLN A 546 -26.51 107.63 -81.30
C GLN A 546 -26.95 107.92 -79.85
N ALA A 547 -27.04 106.88 -79.02
CA ALA A 547 -27.28 106.99 -77.58
C ALA A 547 -26.17 106.31 -76.79
N THR A 548 -25.82 106.91 -75.64
CA THR A 548 -24.99 106.27 -74.62
C THR A 548 -25.86 105.34 -73.77
N CYS A 549 -25.48 104.06 -73.69
CA CYS A 549 -26.12 103.06 -72.85
C CYS A 549 -25.53 103.08 -71.44
N THR A 550 -26.38 103.22 -70.43
CA THR A 550 -26.04 103.05 -69.01
C THR A 550 -26.90 101.95 -68.41
N ASP A 551 -26.25 100.92 -67.91
CA ASP A 551 -26.88 99.73 -67.33
C ASP A 551 -27.63 100.06 -66.03
N ASN A 552 -28.85 99.53 -65.85
CA ASN A 552 -29.57 99.67 -64.59
C ASN A 552 -29.21 98.49 -63.67
N PRO A 553 -28.85 98.72 -62.40
CA PRO A 553 -28.39 97.65 -61.52
C PRO A 553 -29.49 96.62 -61.21
N ALA A 554 -29.09 95.35 -61.06
CA ALA A 554 -29.97 94.26 -60.66
C ALA A 554 -30.84 94.62 -59.43
N PRO A 555 -32.12 94.20 -59.39
CA PRO A 555 -32.76 93.17 -60.22
C PRO A 555 -33.38 93.68 -61.54
N ALA A 556 -33.03 94.89 -62.00
CA ALA A 556 -33.41 95.33 -63.34
C ALA A 556 -32.82 94.41 -64.43
N LEU A 557 -33.45 94.41 -65.60
CA LEU A 557 -33.02 93.71 -66.82
C LEU A 557 -33.17 94.63 -68.04
N ASP A 558 -32.97 95.92 -67.82
CA ASP A 558 -33.03 96.97 -68.84
C ASP A 558 -31.91 97.99 -68.61
N ALA A 559 -31.73 98.90 -69.56
CA ALA A 559 -30.72 99.96 -69.48
C ALA A 559 -31.36 101.31 -69.79
N ASN A 560 -30.79 102.36 -69.18
CA ASN A 560 -31.08 103.73 -69.53
C ASN A 560 -30.31 104.13 -70.80
N CYS A 561 -30.99 104.80 -71.73
CA CYS A 561 -30.43 105.24 -73.00
C CYS A 561 -30.54 106.76 -73.09
N THR A 562 -29.42 107.47 -73.23
CA THR A 562 -29.41 108.94 -73.36
C THR A 562 -28.81 109.32 -74.71
N CYS A 563 -29.53 110.10 -75.51
CA CYS A 563 -29.02 110.55 -76.82
C CYS A 563 -27.75 111.40 -76.68
N ASN A 564 -26.86 111.26 -77.67
CA ASN A 564 -25.63 112.03 -77.78
C ASN A 564 -25.95 113.50 -78.13
N VAL A 565 -25.02 114.42 -77.83
CA VAL A 565 -25.21 115.87 -78.06
C VAL A 565 -25.50 116.18 -79.54
N GLY A 566 -26.51 117.02 -79.79
CA GLY A 566 -27.05 117.31 -81.13
C GLY A 566 -28.17 116.36 -81.56
N TYR A 567 -28.61 115.43 -80.69
CA TYR A 567 -29.74 114.56 -80.95
C TYR A 567 -30.78 114.56 -79.82
N THR A 568 -32.05 114.42 -80.19
CA THR A 568 -33.20 114.33 -79.29
C THR A 568 -34.02 113.05 -79.52
N GLY A 569 -34.67 112.53 -78.48
CA GLY A 569 -35.43 111.27 -78.53
C GLY A 569 -35.38 110.48 -77.22
N ASP A 570 -35.97 109.28 -77.23
CA ASP A 570 -35.98 108.32 -76.10
C ASP A 570 -34.74 107.43 -76.00
N GLY A 571 -33.81 107.53 -76.96
CA GLY A 571 -32.53 106.83 -76.96
C GLY A 571 -32.61 105.33 -77.23
N ARG A 572 -33.80 104.72 -77.37
CA ARG A 572 -33.96 103.26 -77.49
C ARG A 572 -33.98 102.83 -78.96
N ALA A 573 -33.28 101.75 -79.30
CA ALA A 573 -33.19 101.23 -80.67
C ALA A 573 -34.54 100.76 -81.23
N ASN A 574 -35.43 100.28 -80.37
CA ASN A 574 -36.81 99.89 -80.69
C ASN A 574 -37.85 100.95 -80.28
N GLY A 575 -37.41 102.20 -80.09
CA GLY A 575 -38.23 103.33 -79.64
C GLY A 575 -38.34 104.43 -80.70
N THR A 576 -38.30 105.69 -80.26
CA THR A 576 -38.10 106.84 -81.17
C THR A 576 -36.66 106.99 -81.64
N GLY A 577 -35.71 106.39 -80.92
CA GLY A 577 -34.27 106.46 -81.23
C GLY A 577 -33.66 107.80 -80.82
N CYS A 578 -32.75 108.30 -81.64
CA CYS A 578 -32.19 109.64 -81.53
C CYS A 578 -32.21 110.29 -82.91
N LEU A 579 -32.91 111.42 -83.01
CA LEU A 579 -33.10 112.20 -84.23
C LEU A 579 -32.41 113.56 -84.10
N ASP A 580 -32.11 114.18 -85.23
CA ASP A 580 -31.42 115.47 -85.33
C ASP A 580 -32.17 116.60 -84.59
N GLU A 581 -31.46 117.40 -83.76
CA GLU A 581 -32.07 118.50 -83.01
C GLU A 581 -32.14 119.78 -83.85
N ASN A 582 -33.13 119.86 -84.74
CA ASN A 582 -33.24 120.92 -85.73
C ASN A 582 -33.33 122.34 -85.12
N ALA A 583 -32.22 123.09 -85.20
CA ALA A 583 -32.05 124.40 -84.61
C ALA A 583 -32.92 125.47 -85.32
N CYS A 584 -33.26 125.27 -86.60
CA CYS A 584 -34.14 126.19 -87.34
C CYS A 584 -35.55 126.28 -86.77
N LEU A 585 -36.06 125.24 -86.07
CA LEU A 585 -37.37 125.29 -85.40
C LEU A 585 -37.45 126.38 -84.31
N SER A 586 -36.31 126.81 -83.77
CA SER A 586 -36.24 127.93 -82.80
C SER A 586 -36.43 129.32 -83.44
N ASN A 587 -36.53 129.41 -84.77
CA ASN A 587 -36.55 130.65 -85.56
C ASN A 587 -35.35 131.58 -85.26
N PRO A 588 -34.09 131.10 -85.37
CA PRO A 588 -32.91 131.88 -85.01
C PRO A 588 -32.54 132.97 -86.04
N CYS A 589 -33.15 132.92 -87.24
CA CYS A 589 -32.88 133.83 -88.34
C CYS A 589 -33.89 134.99 -88.43
N HIS A 590 -33.40 136.14 -88.91
CA HIS A 590 -34.19 137.34 -89.15
C HIS A 590 -35.28 137.09 -90.20
N THR A 591 -36.38 137.84 -90.17
CA THR A 591 -37.55 137.61 -91.05
C THR A 591 -37.24 137.68 -92.55
N ASN A 592 -36.16 138.38 -92.91
CA ASN A 592 -35.67 138.51 -94.27
C ASN A 592 -34.40 137.65 -94.52
N ALA A 593 -34.29 136.50 -93.86
CA ALA A 593 -33.22 135.51 -94.05
C ALA A 593 -33.76 134.08 -94.13
N ASN A 594 -33.09 133.23 -94.93
CA ASN A 594 -33.33 131.79 -94.93
C ASN A 594 -32.48 131.11 -93.86
N CYS A 595 -33.10 130.14 -93.18
CA CYS A 595 -32.45 129.29 -92.18
C CYS A 595 -32.03 127.96 -92.80
N THR A 596 -30.80 127.51 -92.54
CA THR A 596 -30.33 126.16 -92.83
C THR A 596 -29.70 125.55 -91.58
N ASP A 597 -30.18 124.37 -91.23
CA ASP A 597 -29.76 123.61 -90.06
C ASP A 597 -28.31 123.10 -90.20
N ASN A 598 -27.53 123.10 -89.12
CA ASN A 598 -26.17 122.52 -89.14
C ASN A 598 -26.22 121.08 -88.60
N PRO A 599 -25.58 120.10 -89.26
CA PRO A 599 -25.66 118.71 -88.83
C PRO A 599 -24.96 118.46 -87.47
N PRO A 600 -25.39 117.44 -86.70
CA PRO A 600 -24.82 117.10 -85.39
C PRO A 600 -23.29 116.88 -85.44
N PRO A 601 -22.54 117.27 -84.39
CA PRO A 601 -23.02 117.70 -83.07
C PRO A 601 -23.21 119.22 -82.92
N ALA A 602 -23.41 119.96 -84.02
CA ALA A 602 -23.84 121.35 -83.94
C ALA A 602 -25.26 121.44 -83.36
N ILE A 603 -25.57 122.56 -82.69
CA ILE A 603 -26.89 122.88 -82.13
C ILE A 603 -27.35 124.31 -82.51
N ASP A 604 -26.76 124.84 -83.59
CA ASP A 604 -27.05 126.17 -84.10
C ASP A 604 -27.39 126.09 -85.59
N ALA A 605 -28.14 127.06 -86.10
CA ALA A 605 -28.44 127.16 -87.52
C ALA A 605 -27.65 128.29 -88.19
N ASN A 606 -27.34 128.08 -89.46
CA ASN A 606 -26.81 129.10 -90.34
C ASN A 606 -27.94 129.95 -90.94
N CYS A 607 -27.73 131.26 -91.07
CA CYS A 607 -28.71 132.22 -91.54
C CYS A 607 -28.14 133.03 -92.72
N THR A 608 -28.94 133.23 -93.76
CA THR A 608 -28.49 133.96 -94.97
C THR A 608 -29.56 134.95 -95.44
N CYS A 609 -29.20 136.23 -95.61
CA CYS A 609 -30.15 137.26 -96.01
C CYS A 609 -30.73 137.02 -97.41
N ASN A 610 -32.01 137.35 -97.57
CA ASN A 610 -32.74 137.29 -98.82
C ASN A 610 -32.26 138.39 -99.78
N ALA A 611 -32.44 138.18 -101.09
CA ALA A 611 -32.04 139.15 -102.12
C ALA A 611 -32.69 140.53 -101.90
N GLY A 612 -31.91 141.59 -102.12
CA GLY A 612 -32.29 142.97 -101.77
C GLY A 612 -31.90 143.41 -100.36
N TYR A 613 -31.43 142.49 -99.49
CA TYR A 613 -31.04 142.80 -98.11
C TYR A 613 -29.57 142.44 -97.81
N THR A 614 -29.00 143.07 -96.78
CA THR A 614 -27.64 142.81 -96.27
C THR A 614 -27.58 142.78 -94.74
N GLY A 615 -26.66 142.00 -94.17
CA GLY A 615 -26.50 141.77 -92.72
C GLY A 615 -26.04 140.33 -92.40
N ASP A 616 -26.06 139.94 -91.13
CA ASP A 616 -25.67 138.59 -90.67
C ASP A 616 -26.80 137.54 -90.67
N GLY A 617 -28.02 137.95 -90.99
CA GLY A 617 -29.18 137.06 -91.08
C GLY A 617 -29.73 136.53 -89.76
N ARG A 618 -29.12 136.80 -88.59
CA ARG A 618 -29.60 136.29 -87.30
C ARG A 618 -30.61 137.24 -86.66
N ALA A 619 -31.69 136.70 -86.08
CA ALA A 619 -32.75 137.50 -85.46
C ALA A 619 -32.26 138.34 -84.27
N ASN A 620 -31.26 137.81 -83.54
CA ASN A 620 -30.59 138.47 -82.41
C ASN A 620 -29.24 139.09 -82.80
N GLY A 621 -28.99 139.29 -84.10
CA GLY A 621 -27.76 139.88 -84.65
C GLY A 621 -27.98 141.27 -85.23
N THR A 622 -27.25 141.59 -86.29
CA THR A 622 -27.49 142.74 -87.17
C THR A 622 -28.68 142.52 -88.12
N GLY A 623 -29.13 141.27 -88.29
CA GLY A 623 -30.33 140.94 -89.05
C GLY A 623 -30.14 141.08 -90.56
N CYS A 624 -31.13 141.65 -91.25
CA CYS A 624 -31.05 141.96 -92.68
C CYS A 624 -31.77 143.30 -92.98
N SER A 625 -31.01 144.31 -93.39
CA SER A 625 -31.50 145.65 -93.76
C SER A 625 -31.50 145.88 -95.28
N ASP A 626 -32.32 146.81 -95.74
CA ASP A 626 -32.46 147.21 -97.14
C ASP A 626 -31.13 147.74 -97.74
N VAL A 627 -30.92 147.55 -99.04
CA VAL A 627 -29.69 147.91 -99.76
C VAL A 627 -29.89 149.21 -100.54
N ASN A 628 -29.69 150.33 -99.84
CA ASN A 628 -29.97 151.67 -100.34
C ASN A 628 -29.21 152.02 -101.64
N ALA A 629 -29.94 152.10 -102.75
CA ALA A 629 -29.43 152.41 -104.08
C ALA A 629 -29.09 153.89 -104.26
N CYS A 630 -29.79 154.80 -103.57
CA CYS A 630 -29.47 156.24 -103.57
C CYS A 630 -28.04 156.55 -103.08
N SER A 631 -27.42 155.67 -102.28
CA SER A 631 -26.01 155.73 -101.86
C SER A 631 -25.03 155.94 -103.02
N SER A 632 -25.39 155.48 -104.23
CA SER A 632 -24.58 155.61 -105.45
C SER A 632 -24.68 156.98 -106.14
N ASN A 633 -25.55 157.87 -105.67
CA ASN A 633 -25.90 159.16 -106.28
C ASN A 633 -26.32 159.06 -107.77
N PRO A 634 -27.36 158.27 -108.11
CA PRO A 634 -27.78 158.06 -109.50
C PRO A 634 -28.51 159.25 -110.16
N CYS A 635 -28.91 160.26 -109.37
CA CYS A 635 -29.73 161.38 -109.83
C CYS A 635 -28.92 162.63 -110.21
N HIS A 636 -29.53 163.49 -111.02
CA HIS A 636 -28.96 164.77 -111.43
C HIS A 636 -28.83 165.75 -110.26
N ALA A 637 -27.81 166.63 -110.27
CA ALA A 637 -27.53 167.55 -109.17
C ALA A 637 -28.67 168.54 -108.84
N ASN A 638 -29.59 168.77 -109.78
CA ASN A 638 -30.82 169.55 -109.57
C ASN A 638 -32.07 168.67 -109.38
N ALA A 639 -31.90 167.43 -108.92
CA ALA A 639 -32.97 166.48 -108.63
C ALA A 639 -32.75 165.79 -107.27
N THR A 640 -33.84 165.39 -106.63
CA THR A 640 -33.83 164.62 -105.38
C THR A 640 -33.85 163.12 -105.70
N CYS A 641 -33.03 162.33 -105.00
CA CYS A 641 -33.03 160.87 -105.07
C CYS A 641 -33.97 160.29 -104.02
N THR A 642 -34.80 159.33 -104.43
CA THR A 642 -35.69 158.56 -103.55
C THR A 642 -35.40 157.08 -103.73
N ASP A 643 -35.07 156.40 -102.65
CA ASP A 643 -34.68 154.99 -102.64
C ASP A 643 -35.92 154.10 -102.88
N ASN A 644 -35.84 153.13 -103.79
CA ASN A 644 -36.96 152.19 -103.99
C ASN A 644 -36.79 151.02 -103.00
N PRO A 645 -37.81 150.68 -102.17
CA PRO A 645 -37.65 149.70 -101.10
C PRO A 645 -37.44 148.27 -101.63
N ALA A 646 -36.68 147.46 -100.88
CA ALA A 646 -36.42 146.06 -101.18
C ALA A 646 -37.71 145.26 -101.51
N PRO A 647 -37.70 144.37 -102.52
CA PRO A 647 -36.52 143.80 -103.18
C PRO A 647 -36.02 144.57 -104.42
N ALA A 648 -36.42 145.84 -104.59
CA ALA A 648 -35.79 146.70 -105.59
C ALA A 648 -34.30 146.95 -105.26
N LEU A 649 -33.52 147.35 -106.27
CA LEU A 649 -32.10 147.70 -106.17
C LEU A 649 -31.78 148.99 -106.98
N ASP A 650 -32.80 149.79 -107.25
CA ASP A 650 -32.76 151.02 -108.03
C ASP A 650 -33.38 152.20 -107.25
N ALA A 651 -33.34 153.39 -107.83
CA ALA A 651 -33.80 154.61 -107.16
C ALA A 651 -34.51 155.56 -108.14
N SER A 652 -35.50 156.27 -107.61
CA SER A 652 -36.36 157.21 -108.35
C SER A 652 -35.86 158.66 -108.20
N CYS A 653 -35.62 159.34 -109.32
CA CYS A 653 -35.16 160.73 -109.35
C CYS A 653 -36.31 161.71 -109.65
N THR A 654 -36.25 162.94 -109.13
CA THR A 654 -37.25 163.99 -109.46
C THR A 654 -36.63 165.40 -109.42
N CYS A 655 -36.78 166.18 -110.50
CA CYS A 655 -36.24 167.54 -110.59
C CYS A 655 -36.79 168.49 -109.51
N ASN A 656 -35.91 169.37 -109.01
CA ASN A 656 -36.21 170.37 -108.00
C ASN A 656 -37.01 171.55 -108.59
N ALA A 657 -37.81 172.21 -107.75
CA ALA A 657 -38.76 173.25 -108.18
C ALA A 657 -38.08 174.42 -108.92
N GLY A 658 -38.76 174.93 -109.96
CA GLY A 658 -38.22 175.93 -110.88
C GLY A 658 -37.51 175.34 -112.10
N PHE A 659 -37.27 174.03 -112.13
CA PHE A 659 -36.69 173.32 -113.27
C PHE A 659 -37.59 172.16 -113.74
N ALA A 660 -37.54 171.82 -115.03
CA ALA A 660 -38.27 170.68 -115.61
C ALA A 660 -37.35 169.73 -116.41
N GLY A 661 -37.58 168.42 -116.26
CA GLY A 661 -36.85 167.32 -116.91
C GLY A 661 -37.08 165.98 -116.20
N ASP A 662 -36.30 164.95 -116.53
CA ASP A 662 -36.44 163.58 -115.98
C ASP A 662 -35.66 163.33 -114.68
N GLY A 663 -34.77 164.24 -114.30
CA GLY A 663 -34.01 164.18 -113.05
C GLY A 663 -32.82 163.23 -113.03
N VAL A 664 -32.48 162.58 -114.16
CA VAL A 664 -31.35 161.65 -114.28
C VAL A 664 -30.17 162.32 -115.01
N VAL A 665 -28.92 161.91 -114.74
CA VAL A 665 -27.74 162.45 -115.42
C VAL A 665 -27.62 161.87 -116.83
N ASN A 666 -28.34 162.45 -117.78
CA ASN A 666 -28.15 162.18 -119.20
C ASN A 666 -26.86 162.86 -119.72
N ALA A 667 -26.13 162.19 -120.62
CA ALA A 667 -24.75 162.53 -121.00
C ALA A 667 -24.51 163.94 -121.59
N ASN A 668 -25.56 164.64 -122.00
CA ASN A 668 -25.50 166.03 -122.50
C ASN A 668 -25.74 167.09 -121.40
N GLY A 669 -25.81 166.72 -120.13
CA GLY A 669 -25.86 167.66 -118.98
C GLY A 669 -27.16 168.45 -118.80
N THR A 670 -28.25 168.06 -119.48
CA THR A 670 -29.53 168.79 -119.52
C THR A 670 -30.62 168.08 -118.72
N GLY A 671 -30.36 167.82 -117.43
CA GLY A 671 -31.31 167.12 -116.55
C GLY A 671 -32.56 167.94 -116.16
N CYS A 672 -32.43 169.26 -115.93
CA CYS A 672 -33.58 170.14 -115.57
C CYS A 672 -33.32 171.64 -115.98
N LEU A 673 -34.29 172.40 -116.54
CA LEU A 673 -34.11 173.79 -117.11
C LEU A 673 -35.24 174.85 -116.80
N LEU A 674 -35.02 176.16 -117.09
CA LEU A 674 -35.77 177.40 -116.63
C LEU A 674 -36.67 178.15 -117.70
N GLN A 675 -37.53 179.13 -117.31
CA GLN A 675 -38.50 179.87 -118.19
C GLN A 675 -38.84 181.38 -117.86
N PRO A 676 -39.30 182.21 -118.87
CA PRO A 676 -39.96 183.55 -118.72
C PRO A 676 -41.38 183.69 -119.39
N VAL A 677 -41.99 184.90 -119.47
CA VAL A 677 -43.48 185.10 -119.63
C VAL A 677 -43.97 186.14 -120.71
N SER A 678 -45.17 185.90 -121.29
CA SER A 678 -46.07 186.77 -122.14
C SER A 678 -45.80 186.87 -123.67
N GLY A 679 -46.80 186.95 -124.59
CA GLY A 679 -48.27 186.73 -124.49
C GLY A 679 -49.09 187.01 -125.80
N ALA A 680 -50.33 186.49 -125.86
CA ALA A 680 -51.48 186.77 -126.80
C ALA A 680 -51.63 186.08 -128.20
N GLY A 681 -52.84 185.50 -128.43
CA GLY A 681 -53.49 185.17 -129.73
C GLY A 681 -53.21 183.78 -130.37
N SER A 682 -54.11 183.11 -131.13
CA SER A 682 -55.59 182.92 -131.08
C SER A 682 -56.07 181.97 -132.21
N SER A 683 -56.99 181.03 -131.90
CA SER A 683 -57.93 180.29 -132.80
C SER A 683 -57.51 179.11 -133.73
N ASP A 684 -57.96 177.90 -133.33
CA ASP A 684 -58.81 176.93 -134.07
C ASP A 684 -58.29 175.80 -135.03
N ILE A 685 -59.10 174.70 -135.06
CA ILE A 685 -59.22 173.56 -136.02
C ILE A 685 -58.45 172.21 -135.78
N ALA A 686 -59.05 171.34 -134.95
CA ALA A 686 -59.51 169.93 -135.15
C ALA A 686 -58.63 168.70 -135.61
N PHE A 687 -58.98 167.52 -135.04
CA PHE A 687 -58.72 166.10 -135.43
C PHE A 687 -57.26 165.54 -135.30
N PHE A 688 -56.95 164.22 -135.15
CA PHE A 688 -57.72 162.96 -135.31
C PHE A 688 -57.16 161.73 -134.49
N LEU A 689 -58.07 160.81 -134.10
CA LEU A 689 -57.93 159.32 -133.97
C LEU A 689 -57.18 158.62 -132.79
N THR A 690 -57.27 157.28 -132.76
CA THR A 690 -57.10 156.30 -131.66
C THR A 690 -56.55 154.93 -132.15
N LEU A 691 -56.14 153.99 -131.27
CA LEU A 691 -56.66 152.59 -131.13
C LEU A 691 -55.86 151.76 -130.07
N ALA A 692 -56.31 150.54 -129.70
CA ALA A 692 -55.74 149.65 -128.66
C ALA A 692 -55.87 148.12 -128.97
N CYS A 693 -55.11 147.25 -128.26
CA CYS A 693 -55.07 145.76 -128.22
C CYS A 693 -54.06 145.33 -127.09
N THR A 694 -53.79 144.11 -126.56
CA THR A 694 -54.22 142.66 -126.58
C THR A 694 -53.41 141.91 -125.49
N LEU A 695 -53.71 140.73 -124.88
CA LEU A 695 -54.86 139.80 -124.83
C LEU A 695 -54.83 138.95 -123.50
N MET A 696 -54.93 137.60 -123.54
CA MET A 696 -55.00 136.65 -122.39
C MET A 696 -54.07 135.43 -122.56
N ALA A 697 -53.82 134.63 -121.50
CA ALA A 697 -53.21 133.28 -121.51
C ALA A 697 -53.75 132.40 -120.34
N ILE A 698 -53.75 131.04 -120.48
CA ILE A 698 -54.64 130.08 -119.75
C ILE A 698 -54.06 128.62 -119.74
N LEU A 699 -54.57 127.69 -118.87
CA LEU A 699 -54.33 126.20 -118.77
C LEU A 699 -52.97 125.71 -118.14
N SER A 700 -52.72 124.48 -117.64
CA SER A 700 -53.54 123.26 -117.30
C SER A 700 -52.79 122.13 -116.52
N THR A 701 -53.51 121.41 -115.62
CA THR A 701 -53.53 119.95 -115.21
C THR A 701 -52.39 118.90 -115.44
N VAL A 702 -52.50 117.76 -114.69
CA VAL A 702 -51.94 116.36 -114.87
C VAL A 702 -50.42 116.11 -114.72
N SER A 703 -49.88 114.90 -114.44
CA SER A 703 -50.30 113.73 -113.60
C SER A 703 -49.19 112.63 -113.50
N GLU A 704 -49.34 111.66 -112.57
CA GLU A 704 -48.86 110.25 -112.59
C GLU A 704 -47.36 109.81 -112.50
N GLN A 705 -47.10 108.98 -111.46
CA GLN A 705 -46.43 107.65 -111.45
C GLN A 705 -44.92 107.44 -111.71
N ALA A 706 -44.48 106.21 -111.33
CA ALA A 706 -43.31 105.42 -111.78
C ALA A 706 -41.90 105.76 -111.21
N MET A 707 -41.02 104.80 -110.85
CA MET A 707 -41.08 103.33 -110.64
C MET A 707 -40.05 102.87 -109.58
N PHE A 708 -40.07 101.57 -109.24
CA PHE A 708 -38.97 100.78 -108.65
C PHE A 708 -37.56 101.15 -109.16
N GLU A 709 -36.56 101.21 -108.27
CA GLU A 709 -35.79 100.05 -107.78
C GLU A 709 -35.36 100.25 -106.31
#